data_AF-A0A6P5XSJ2-F1
#
_entry.id   AF-A0A6P5XSJ2-F1
#
_cell.length_a   1.000
_cell.length_b   1.000
_cell.length_c   1.000
_cell.angle_alpha   90.00
_cell.angle_beta   90.00
_cell.angle_gamma   90.00
#
_symmetry.space_group_name_H-M   'P 1'
#
loop_
_entity.id
_entity.type
_entity.pdbx_description
1 polymer ?
#
loop_
_entity_poly.entity_id
_entity_poly.type
_entity_poly.pdbx_seq_one_letter_code
_entity_poly.pdbx_strand_id
1 'polypeptide(L)'
;MAKRNRCSKNICLVPTSHLFFFFYIISQIIQNSPIYSENPCKKFPPPIFSSPDLSIHQFAILSFKSKPLHKVKALCCVEMATGAVPASFPVPRQKYCESLNKTVRRKTRTVMVGNVALGSEHPIRIQTMTTTDTKDVAGTVEQVMRIADKGADIVRITVQGKREADACFEIKNSLVQKNYNIPLVADIHFAPSVALRVAECFDKIRVNPGNFADRRAQFEQIEYTDEEYQKELEHIEEVFTPLVEKCKKYGRAMRIGTNHGSLSDRIMSYYGDSPRGMVESAFEFARICRKLDYHNFVFSMKASNPVVMVQAYRLLVAEMYVHGWDYPLHLGVTEAGEGEDGRMKSAIGIGTLLQDGLGDTIRVSLTEPPEEEIDPCRRMANLGVRAAQLQQGVAPFEEKHRHYFDFQRRSGQLPTQKEGEEVDYRGVLHRDGSVLMSVSLDQLKAPELLYRSLAAKLVVGMPFKDLATVDSIILRELPPVDDSEARLALKRLIDISMGVITPLSEQLTKPLPNAMALVNLKELSTGAYKLLPEGTRLVVSLRGDEPYEELEILKDIDATMLLHSIPYNEDKIGRVHAARRLFECLSENALNFPVIHHVQFPNGIHRDDLVINAGTNAGALLVDGLGDGVLLEAPDQDFDFLRNTSFNLLQGCRMRNTKTEYVSCPSCGRTLFDLQEISAQIREKTSHLPGVSIAIMGCIVNGPGEMADADFGYVGGAPGKIDLYVGKNVVKRGIAMEHATDALIQLIKDHGRWVDPPAEE
;
A
#
# COMPACT_ATOMS: atom_id res chain seq x y z
N MET A 1 -7.25 70.55 -19.92
CA MET A 1 -8.69 70.82 -20.12
C MET A 1 -9.46 69.91 -19.17
N ALA A 2 -9.94 70.48 -18.07
CA ALA A 2 -11.37 70.65 -17.78
C ALA A 2 -12.03 69.32 -17.37
N LYS A 3 -12.15 69.02 -16.07
CA LYS A 3 -13.05 69.60 -15.03
C LYS A 3 -14.13 68.53 -14.73
N ARG A 4 -14.13 67.98 -13.52
CA ARG A 4 -15.06 68.29 -12.39
C ARG A 4 -16.25 67.31 -12.38
N ASN A 5 -16.75 66.77 -11.26
CA ASN A 5 -16.86 67.21 -9.86
C ASN A 5 -16.80 65.97 -8.93
N ARG A 6 -16.11 65.98 -7.76
CA ARG A 6 -16.49 66.58 -6.43
C ARG A 6 -17.86 66.08 -5.94
N CYS A 7 -18.05 65.49 -4.75
CA CYS A 7 -17.68 65.89 -3.39
C CYS A 7 -17.88 64.65 -2.46
N SER A 8 -16.93 64.21 -1.62
CA SER A 8 -16.54 64.71 -0.28
C SER A 8 -17.50 64.38 0.89
N LYS A 9 -17.03 63.57 1.85
CA LYS A 9 -16.92 63.93 3.28
C LYS A 9 -16.06 62.90 4.04
N ASN A 10 -15.02 63.43 4.71
CA ASN A 10 -14.06 62.80 5.63
C ASN A 10 -14.74 62.36 6.94
N ILE A 11 -14.22 61.44 7.78
CA ILE A 11 -13.06 61.59 8.70
C ILE A 11 -12.77 60.22 9.39
N CYS A 12 -11.47 59.84 9.48
CA CYS A 12 -10.66 59.11 10.51
C CYS A 12 -11.30 58.02 11.42
N LEU A 13 -10.64 56.96 11.92
CA LEU A 13 -9.25 56.46 11.94
C LEU A 13 -9.27 55.05 12.63
N VAL A 14 -8.26 54.21 12.33
CA VAL A 14 -7.71 53.05 13.09
C VAL A 14 -8.30 51.64 12.82
N PRO A 15 -7.44 50.58 12.70
CA PRO A 15 -7.75 49.34 11.98
C PRO A 15 -8.03 48.15 12.91
N THR A 16 -8.88 47.22 12.44
CA THR A 16 -9.03 45.91 13.07
C THR A 16 -9.22 44.79 12.04
N SER A 17 -8.26 43.87 12.09
CA SER A 17 -8.41 42.41 11.97
C SER A 17 -8.98 41.79 10.68
N HIS A 18 -8.06 41.07 10.01
CA HIS A 18 -8.28 39.88 9.20
C HIS A 18 -9.44 38.99 9.67
N LEU A 19 -10.43 38.75 8.81
CA LEU A 19 -11.12 37.48 8.62
C LEU A 19 -12.17 37.67 7.51
N PHE A 20 -11.81 37.56 6.23
CA PHE A 20 -12.76 37.33 5.12
C PHE A 20 -11.96 37.08 3.83
N PHE A 21 -11.35 35.90 3.71
CA PHE A 21 -10.74 35.45 2.46
C PHE A 21 -10.78 33.92 2.29
N PHE A 22 -11.90 33.29 2.67
CA PHE A 22 -12.03 31.83 2.54
C PHE A 22 -13.38 31.32 2.01
N PHE A 23 -14.28 32.18 1.54
CA PHE A 23 -15.61 31.75 1.06
C PHE A 23 -15.93 32.06 -0.41
N TYR A 24 -14.93 32.39 -1.25
CA TYR A 24 -15.19 32.76 -2.65
C TYR A 24 -14.66 31.79 -3.72
N ILE A 25 -14.04 30.65 -3.35
CA ILE A 25 -13.48 29.70 -4.34
C ILE A 25 -14.31 28.41 -4.52
N ILE A 26 -15.34 28.16 -3.70
CA ILE A 26 -16.16 26.94 -3.80
C ILE A 26 -17.46 27.12 -4.62
N SER A 27 -17.68 28.29 -5.23
CA SER A 27 -18.89 28.55 -6.05
C SER A 27 -18.68 28.49 -7.57
N GLN A 28 -17.52 28.07 -8.07
CA GLN A 28 -17.21 28.07 -9.51
C GLN A 28 -16.84 26.70 -10.12
N ILE A 29 -16.96 25.58 -9.38
CA ILE A 29 -16.61 24.24 -9.88
C ILE A 29 -17.85 23.29 -9.96
N ILE A 30 -19.06 23.82 -9.85
CA ILE A 30 -20.30 23.06 -10.12
C ILE A 30 -21.13 23.80 -11.15
N GLN A 31 -20.60 23.99 -12.36
CA GLN A 31 -21.36 24.39 -13.54
C GLN A 31 -20.53 24.05 -14.78
N ASN A 32 -20.46 22.76 -15.14
CA ASN A 32 -20.15 22.31 -16.51
C ASN A 32 -20.40 20.79 -16.62
N SER A 33 -21.67 20.41 -16.79
CA SER A 33 -22.07 19.37 -17.75
C SER A 33 -23.58 19.46 -18.01
N PRO A 34 -24.02 19.27 -19.27
CA PRO A 34 -25.39 19.57 -19.71
C PRO A 34 -26.30 18.34 -19.53
N ILE A 35 -27.57 18.49 -19.96
CA ILE A 35 -28.62 17.46 -20.08
C ILE A 35 -29.60 17.43 -18.90
N TYR A 36 -30.60 18.31 -18.93
CA TYR A 36 -32.01 17.96 -19.15
C TYR A 36 -32.85 19.25 -19.16
N SER A 37 -33.49 19.50 -20.30
CA SER A 37 -34.41 20.61 -20.56
C SER A 37 -35.83 20.31 -20.09
N GLU A 38 -36.50 21.36 -19.58
CA GLU A 38 -37.96 21.61 -19.63
C GLU A 38 -38.95 20.67 -18.90
N ASN A 39 -39.48 21.10 -17.74
CA ASN A 39 -40.80 21.79 -17.61
C ASN A 39 -41.27 21.92 -16.13
N PRO A 40 -42.14 22.90 -15.80
CA PRO A 40 -42.35 23.39 -14.43
C PRO A 40 -43.62 22.89 -13.73
N CYS A 41 -43.65 23.13 -12.41
CA CYS A 41 -44.83 23.27 -11.52
C CYS A 41 -45.63 22.01 -11.14
N LYS A 42 -45.58 21.65 -9.84
CA LYS A 42 -46.76 21.51 -8.96
C LYS A 42 -46.36 21.53 -7.48
N LYS A 43 -46.98 22.46 -6.74
CA LYS A 43 -46.95 22.62 -5.28
C LYS A 43 -47.67 21.47 -4.57
N PHE A 44 -47.25 21.10 -3.34
CA PHE A 44 -48.07 20.90 -2.11
C PHE A 44 -47.19 20.41 -0.93
N PRO A 45 -47.63 20.51 0.36
CA PRO A 45 -46.87 21.04 1.51
C PRO A 45 -46.38 19.94 2.50
N PRO A 46 -45.64 20.27 3.58
CA PRO A 46 -45.01 19.26 4.43
C PRO A 46 -45.96 18.79 5.55
N PRO A 47 -45.87 17.53 6.01
CA PRO A 47 -46.46 17.13 7.27
C PRO A 47 -45.41 17.12 8.39
N ILE A 48 -45.77 17.85 9.45
CA ILE A 48 -45.32 17.68 10.83
C ILE A 48 -45.90 16.36 11.35
N PHE A 49 -45.15 15.56 12.13
CA PHE A 49 -45.63 15.00 13.41
C PHE A 49 -44.53 14.26 14.18
N SER A 50 -44.72 14.31 15.49
CA SER A 50 -43.90 13.97 16.65
C SER A 50 -43.85 12.47 17.01
N SER A 51 -42.77 12.07 17.69
CA SER A 51 -42.63 10.87 18.55
C SER A 51 -43.60 10.89 19.76
N PRO A 52 -43.79 9.83 20.60
CA PRO A 52 -42.82 8.77 20.98
C PRO A 52 -43.36 7.35 21.33
N ASP A 53 -42.42 6.47 21.71
CA ASP A 53 -42.47 5.24 22.53
C ASP A 53 -43.23 3.98 22.09
N LEU A 54 -42.55 2.80 22.08
CA LEU A 54 -42.84 1.66 22.97
C LEU A 54 -41.91 0.43 22.77
N SER A 55 -41.94 -0.44 23.79
CA SER A 55 -40.92 -1.36 24.29
C SER A 55 -40.98 -2.83 23.80
N ILE A 56 -39.88 -3.52 24.12
CA ILE A 56 -39.55 -4.96 24.05
C ILE A 56 -40.61 -5.90 24.70
N HIS A 57 -40.97 -7.03 24.07
CA HIS A 57 -41.12 -8.37 24.71
C HIS A 57 -41.34 -9.56 23.75
N GLN A 58 -40.89 -10.73 24.22
CA GLN A 58 -40.83 -12.11 23.69
C GLN A 58 -42.16 -12.80 23.31
N PHE A 59 -42.07 -13.91 22.54
CA PHE A 59 -42.65 -15.28 22.73
C PHE A 59 -42.70 -16.01 21.36
N ALA A 60 -41.90 -17.06 21.07
CA ALA A 60 -41.97 -18.50 21.40
C ALA A 60 -43.01 -19.38 20.63
N ILE A 61 -42.48 -20.24 19.74
CA ILE A 61 -42.75 -21.69 19.45
C ILE A 61 -44.20 -22.20 19.25
N LEU A 62 -44.50 -22.84 18.10
CA LEU A 62 -45.08 -24.22 17.99
C LEU A 62 -45.22 -24.78 16.54
N SER A 63 -44.43 -25.83 16.27
CA SER A 63 -44.56 -27.08 15.46
C SER A 63 -45.74 -27.34 14.48
N PHE A 64 -45.44 -27.88 13.27
CA PHE A 64 -46.09 -29.09 12.67
C PHE A 64 -45.23 -29.72 11.54
N LYS A 65 -45.50 -31.01 11.25
CA LYS A 65 -44.60 -32.09 10.76
C LYS A 65 -44.54 -32.35 9.23
N SER A 66 -43.38 -32.87 8.76
CA SER A 66 -43.11 -33.89 7.69
C SER A 66 -43.60 -33.65 6.24
N LYS A 67 -42.89 -33.89 5.11
CA LYS A 67 -41.63 -34.57 4.70
C LYS A 67 -41.29 -34.13 3.23
N PRO A 68 -40.22 -34.62 2.55
CA PRO A 68 -39.08 -33.83 2.05
C PRO A 68 -39.14 -33.40 0.57
N LEU A 69 -38.50 -32.28 0.22
CA LEU A 69 -37.99 -32.03 -1.13
C LEU A 69 -36.78 -31.08 -1.07
N HIS A 70 -35.72 -31.45 -1.78
CA HIS A 70 -34.48 -30.69 -1.97
C HIS A 70 -34.76 -29.22 -2.29
N LYS A 71 -34.28 -28.31 -1.43
CA LYS A 71 -33.98 -26.90 -1.76
C LYS A 71 -33.02 -26.34 -0.71
N VAL A 72 -31.73 -26.34 -1.04
CA VAL A 72 -30.77 -25.42 -0.42
C VAL A 72 -31.05 -24.06 -1.05
N LYS A 73 -31.86 -23.23 -0.39
CA LYS A 73 -31.93 -21.80 -0.67
C LYS A 73 -30.98 -21.12 0.31
N ALA A 74 -29.83 -20.68 -0.20
CA ALA A 74 -29.05 -19.66 0.46
C ALA A 74 -29.89 -18.38 0.53
N LEU A 75 -30.03 -17.81 1.72
CA LEU A 75 -30.58 -16.48 1.91
C LEU A 75 -29.63 -15.47 1.26
N CYS A 76 -30.04 -14.88 0.13
CA CYS A 76 -29.62 -13.56 -0.29
C CYS A 76 -30.61 -13.04 -1.34
N CYS A 77 -31.76 -12.54 -0.89
CA CYS A 77 -32.60 -11.67 -1.68
C CYS A 77 -33.04 -10.53 -0.76
N VAL A 78 -32.40 -9.37 -0.90
CA VAL A 78 -32.96 -8.09 -0.44
C VAL A 78 -33.56 -7.45 -1.68
N GLU A 79 -34.85 -7.15 -1.62
CA GLU A 79 -35.60 -6.48 -2.69
C GLU A 79 -34.97 -5.13 -3.01
N MET A 80 -34.70 -4.88 -4.30
CA MET A 80 -34.20 -3.60 -4.77
C MET A 80 -35.32 -2.56 -4.74
N ALA A 81 -35.18 -1.56 -3.86
CA ALA A 81 -35.91 -0.31 -3.96
C ALA A 81 -35.06 0.70 -4.76
N THR A 82 -35.67 1.27 -5.79
CA THR A 82 -35.09 2.22 -6.75
C THR A 82 -34.62 3.51 -6.08
N GLY A 83 -33.45 4.01 -6.47
CA GLY A 83 -33.04 5.40 -6.31
C GLY A 83 -32.32 5.76 -5.01
N ALA A 84 -31.13 5.20 -4.79
CA ALA A 84 -30.12 5.77 -3.90
C ALA A 84 -28.73 5.28 -4.33
N VAL A 85 -27.75 6.18 -4.32
CA VAL A 85 -26.31 5.86 -4.44
C VAL A 85 -26.00 4.70 -3.49
N PRO A 86 -25.33 3.61 -3.90
CA PRO A 86 -25.14 2.47 -3.02
C PRO A 86 -24.22 2.88 -1.87
N ALA A 87 -24.80 2.98 -0.68
CA ALA A 87 -24.07 2.93 0.57
C ALA A 87 -23.27 1.61 0.59
N SER A 88 -22.00 1.71 1.00
CA SER A 88 -21.09 0.58 1.24
C SER A 88 -21.84 -0.62 1.82
N PHE A 89 -21.94 -1.70 1.05
CA PHE A 89 -22.43 -2.97 1.58
C PHE A 89 -21.55 -3.35 2.77
N PRO A 90 -22.09 -3.56 3.98
CA PRO A 90 -21.29 -4.05 5.09
C PRO A 90 -20.83 -5.47 4.75
N VAL A 91 -19.58 -5.62 4.34
CA VAL A 91 -18.96 -6.94 4.18
C VAL A 91 -18.97 -7.55 5.58
N PRO A 92 -19.67 -8.68 5.82
CA PRO A 92 -19.63 -9.33 7.12
C PRO A 92 -18.18 -9.58 7.51
N ARG A 93 -17.82 -9.48 8.80
CA ARG A 93 -16.50 -9.85 9.29
C ARG A 93 -16.22 -11.33 9.03
N GLN A 94 -15.69 -11.62 7.85
CA GLN A 94 -15.34 -12.96 7.43
C GLN A 94 -13.89 -13.25 7.84
N LYS A 95 -13.66 -14.46 8.36
CA LYS A 95 -12.32 -14.98 8.62
C LYS A 95 -11.49 -14.88 7.34
N TYR A 96 -10.29 -14.32 7.40
CA TYR A 96 -9.35 -14.28 6.26
C TYR A 96 -7.96 -14.86 6.59
N CYS A 97 -7.71 -15.20 7.85
CA CYS A 97 -6.47 -15.82 8.31
C CYS A 97 -6.78 -16.79 9.46
N GLU A 98 -5.80 -17.62 9.87
CA GLU A 98 -6.01 -18.62 10.91
C GLU A 98 -6.03 -18.02 12.33
N SER A 99 -5.35 -16.89 12.54
CA SER A 99 -5.38 -16.18 13.82
C SER A 99 -5.05 -14.70 13.64
N LEU A 100 -5.81 -13.84 14.32
CA LEU A 100 -5.54 -12.41 14.42
C LEU A 100 -4.54 -12.07 15.54
N ASN A 101 -4.27 -13.02 16.43
CA ASN A 101 -3.53 -12.81 17.67
C ASN A 101 -2.08 -13.32 17.56
N LYS A 102 -1.81 -14.18 16.57
CA LYS A 102 -0.47 -14.72 16.28
C LYS A 102 -0.33 -15.13 14.82
N THR A 103 0.87 -15.14 14.29
CA THR A 103 1.12 -15.59 12.92
C THR A 103 1.00 -17.12 12.83
N VAL A 104 0.08 -17.59 12.00
CA VAL A 104 -0.13 -19.01 11.70
C VAL A 104 -0.33 -19.15 10.21
N ARG A 105 0.51 -19.96 9.55
CA ARG A 105 0.34 -20.25 8.12
C ARG A 105 -1.05 -20.80 7.83
N ARG A 106 -1.73 -20.18 6.87
CA ARG A 106 -2.99 -20.71 6.33
C ARG A 106 -2.76 -22.09 5.73
N LYS A 107 -3.67 -23.03 6.04
CA LYS A 107 -3.65 -24.35 5.43
C LYS A 107 -4.06 -24.23 3.95
N THR A 108 -3.22 -24.75 3.08
CA THR A 108 -3.44 -24.82 1.64
C THR A 108 -3.05 -26.20 1.11
N ARG A 109 -3.74 -26.64 0.05
CA ARG A 109 -3.41 -27.89 -0.65
C ARG A 109 -2.05 -27.80 -1.35
N THR A 110 -1.44 -28.95 -1.59
CA THR A 110 -0.23 -29.03 -2.42
C THR A 110 -0.59 -28.96 -3.91
N VAL A 111 0.09 -28.08 -4.64
CA VAL A 111 0.07 -27.93 -6.10
C VAL A 111 1.48 -28.24 -6.62
N MET A 112 1.58 -29.09 -7.64
CA MET A 112 2.87 -29.46 -8.23
C MET A 112 3.16 -28.60 -9.46
N VAL A 113 4.30 -27.90 -9.43
CA VAL A 113 4.84 -27.12 -10.55
C VAL A 113 6.09 -27.83 -11.05
N GLY A 114 5.94 -28.71 -12.04
CA GLY A 114 7.02 -29.62 -12.43
C GLY A 114 7.42 -30.49 -11.23
N ASN A 115 8.69 -30.42 -10.84
CA ASN A 115 9.23 -31.11 -9.67
C ASN A 115 9.13 -30.30 -8.35
N VAL A 116 8.60 -29.07 -8.37
CA VAL A 116 8.50 -28.19 -7.20
C VAL A 116 7.09 -28.26 -6.59
N ALA A 117 7.02 -28.67 -5.32
CA ALA A 117 5.79 -28.66 -4.55
C ALA A 117 5.53 -27.27 -3.92
N LEU A 118 4.30 -26.77 -4.08
CA LEU A 118 3.85 -25.47 -3.61
C LEU A 118 2.61 -25.67 -2.72
N GLY A 119 2.61 -25.07 -1.53
CA GLY A 119 1.50 -25.13 -0.58
C GLY A 119 2.00 -25.04 0.86
N SER A 120 1.07 -25.08 1.82
CA SER A 120 1.34 -24.79 3.24
C SER A 120 2.27 -25.80 3.94
N GLU A 121 2.40 -27.00 3.39
CA GLU A 121 3.31 -28.05 3.88
C GLU A 121 4.75 -27.89 3.35
N HIS A 122 4.96 -26.89 2.48
CA HIS A 122 6.24 -26.65 1.80
C HIS A 122 6.78 -25.26 2.15
N PRO A 123 8.08 -25.01 1.92
CA PRO A 123 8.62 -23.65 1.99
C PRO A 123 7.89 -22.68 1.06
N ILE A 124 7.83 -21.39 1.41
CA ILE A 124 7.41 -20.36 0.44
C ILE A 124 8.37 -20.39 -0.73
N ARG A 125 7.85 -20.64 -1.93
CA ARG A 125 8.65 -20.73 -3.16
C ARG A 125 9.00 -19.35 -3.68
N ILE A 126 10.24 -19.16 -4.11
CA ILE A 126 10.75 -17.91 -4.69
C ILE A 126 10.66 -18.01 -6.21
N GLN A 127 10.10 -17.00 -6.85
CA GLN A 127 10.01 -16.93 -8.31
C GLN A 127 10.45 -15.57 -8.83
N THR A 128 10.95 -15.57 -10.06
CA THR A 128 11.22 -14.35 -10.83
C THR A 128 10.78 -14.52 -12.28
N MET A 129 11.03 -13.52 -13.14
CA MET A 129 10.66 -13.51 -14.54
C MET A 129 11.83 -13.03 -15.39
N THR A 130 12.08 -13.71 -16.51
CA THR A 130 13.09 -13.31 -17.50
C THR A 130 12.77 -11.95 -18.14
N THR A 131 13.82 -11.23 -18.50
CA THR A 131 13.77 -9.94 -19.20
C THR A 131 14.19 -10.05 -20.67
N THR A 132 14.85 -11.14 -21.05
CA THR A 132 15.26 -11.40 -22.43
C THR A 132 14.05 -11.55 -23.35
N ASP A 133 14.20 -11.14 -24.61
CA ASP A 133 13.24 -11.52 -25.65
C ASP A 133 13.25 -13.06 -25.77
N THR A 134 12.09 -13.69 -25.57
CA THR A 134 11.94 -15.16 -25.61
C THR A 134 12.39 -15.78 -26.94
N LYS A 135 12.42 -15.02 -28.05
CA LYS A 135 12.97 -15.49 -29.32
C LYS A 135 14.50 -15.62 -29.29
N ASP A 136 15.18 -14.89 -28.42
CA ASP A 136 16.59 -15.12 -28.12
C ASP A 136 16.73 -16.32 -27.18
N VAL A 137 16.72 -17.51 -27.78
CA VAL A 137 16.83 -18.79 -27.08
C VAL A 137 18.12 -18.85 -26.26
N ALA A 138 19.24 -18.44 -26.83
CA ALA A 138 20.54 -18.51 -26.16
C ALA A 138 20.58 -17.59 -24.93
N GLY A 139 20.20 -16.32 -25.09
CA GLY A 139 20.15 -15.36 -24.00
C GLY A 139 19.14 -15.75 -22.91
N THR A 140 17.97 -16.27 -23.30
CA THR A 140 16.95 -16.73 -22.35
C THR A 140 17.42 -17.95 -21.57
N VAL A 141 18.07 -18.92 -22.21
CA VAL A 141 18.66 -20.09 -21.52
C VAL A 141 19.72 -19.65 -20.52
N GLU A 142 20.62 -18.74 -20.92
CA GLU A 142 21.66 -18.23 -20.04
C GLU A 142 21.07 -17.49 -18.84
N GLN A 143 20.08 -16.61 -19.04
CA GLN A 143 19.43 -15.90 -17.95
C GLN A 143 18.68 -16.84 -17.00
N VAL A 144 17.98 -17.85 -17.53
CA VAL A 144 17.32 -18.87 -16.70
C VAL A 144 18.33 -19.64 -15.86
N MET A 145 19.51 -19.97 -16.40
CA MET A 145 20.59 -20.61 -15.65
C MET A 145 21.09 -19.70 -14.51
N ARG A 146 21.37 -18.41 -14.79
CA ARG A 146 21.78 -17.44 -13.75
C ARG A 146 20.75 -17.32 -12.63
N ILE A 147 19.46 -17.26 -12.99
CA ILE A 147 18.34 -17.21 -12.04
C ILE A 147 18.30 -18.48 -11.18
N ALA A 148 18.46 -19.66 -11.79
CA ALA A 148 18.47 -20.93 -11.08
C ALA A 148 19.67 -21.04 -10.13
N ASP A 149 20.86 -20.64 -10.57
CA ASP A 149 22.09 -20.67 -9.78
C ASP A 149 22.04 -19.72 -8.57
N LYS A 150 21.31 -18.59 -8.70
CA LYS A 150 21.03 -17.66 -7.59
C LYS A 150 19.98 -18.21 -6.60
N GLY A 151 19.32 -19.31 -6.94
CA GLY A 151 18.45 -20.07 -6.05
C GLY A 151 16.96 -19.73 -6.14
N ALA A 152 16.45 -19.33 -7.30
CA ALA A 152 15.00 -19.29 -7.53
C ALA A 152 14.42 -20.71 -7.63
N ASP A 153 13.19 -20.92 -7.16
CA ASP A 153 12.50 -22.21 -7.30
C ASP A 153 11.82 -22.35 -8.67
N ILE A 154 11.37 -21.25 -9.27
CA ILE A 154 10.52 -21.23 -10.47
C ILE A 154 10.86 -20.00 -11.32
N VAL A 155 10.94 -20.15 -12.65
CA VAL A 155 11.19 -19.03 -13.58
C VAL A 155 10.02 -18.82 -14.51
N ARG A 156 9.61 -17.56 -14.67
CA ARG A 156 8.58 -17.17 -15.63
C ARG A 156 9.18 -16.61 -16.92
N ILE A 157 8.58 -16.94 -18.05
CA ILE A 157 8.97 -16.47 -19.39
C ILE A 157 7.73 -15.92 -20.10
N THR A 158 7.86 -14.76 -20.75
CA THR A 158 6.76 -14.17 -21.52
C THR A 158 6.55 -14.89 -22.85
N VAL A 159 5.31 -15.18 -23.21
CA VAL A 159 5.00 -15.85 -24.49
C VAL A 159 3.80 -15.16 -25.12
N GLN A 160 4.06 -14.34 -26.14
CA GLN A 160 3.01 -13.53 -26.78
C GLN A 160 2.48 -14.13 -28.08
N GLY A 161 3.31 -14.87 -28.81
CA GLY A 161 2.98 -15.39 -30.12
C GLY A 161 3.50 -16.80 -30.35
N LYS A 162 3.26 -17.28 -31.58
CA LYS A 162 3.68 -18.62 -32.00
C LYS A 162 5.21 -18.76 -32.04
N ARG A 163 5.94 -17.72 -32.44
CA ARG A 163 7.41 -17.76 -32.52
C ARG A 163 8.04 -17.92 -31.14
N GLU A 164 7.56 -17.18 -30.16
CA GLU A 164 7.97 -17.32 -28.77
C GLU A 164 7.58 -18.72 -28.23
N ALA A 165 6.40 -19.22 -28.60
CA ALA A 165 5.96 -20.56 -28.20
C ALA A 165 6.84 -21.67 -28.80
N ASP A 166 7.32 -21.51 -30.02
CA ASP A 166 8.24 -22.46 -30.65
C ASP A 166 9.63 -22.39 -29.99
N ALA A 167 10.14 -21.19 -29.75
CA ALA A 167 11.38 -20.96 -29.01
C ALA A 167 11.36 -21.58 -27.61
N CYS A 168 10.21 -21.59 -26.93
CA CYS A 168 10.02 -22.21 -25.62
C CYS A 168 10.37 -23.72 -25.60
N PHE A 169 10.15 -24.45 -26.69
CA PHE A 169 10.56 -25.87 -26.78
C PHE A 169 12.08 -25.99 -26.82
N GLU A 170 12.74 -25.15 -27.61
CA GLU A 170 14.20 -25.13 -27.71
C GLU A 170 14.86 -24.70 -26.40
N ILE A 171 14.28 -23.69 -25.72
CA ILE A 171 14.71 -23.25 -24.38
C ILE A 171 14.63 -24.40 -23.38
N LYS A 172 13.47 -25.07 -23.28
CA LYS A 172 13.28 -26.19 -22.34
C LYS A 172 14.25 -27.34 -22.65
N ASN A 173 14.39 -27.71 -23.92
CA ASN A 173 15.30 -28.78 -24.34
C ASN A 173 16.77 -28.44 -24.01
N SER A 174 17.19 -27.21 -24.28
CA SER A 174 18.55 -26.74 -24.01
C SER A 174 18.87 -26.74 -22.51
N LEU A 175 17.93 -26.30 -21.67
CA LEU A 175 18.06 -26.33 -20.22
C LEU A 175 18.21 -27.77 -19.70
N VAL A 176 17.37 -28.69 -20.17
CA VAL A 176 17.44 -30.11 -19.78
C VAL A 176 18.77 -30.73 -20.21
N GLN A 177 19.25 -30.46 -21.43
CA GLN A 177 20.57 -30.92 -21.91
C GLN A 177 21.73 -30.40 -21.06
N LYS A 178 21.57 -29.19 -20.50
CA LYS A 178 22.53 -28.58 -19.57
C LYS A 178 22.28 -28.99 -18.11
N ASN A 179 21.37 -29.92 -17.85
CA ASN A 179 20.99 -30.42 -16.52
C ASN A 179 20.33 -29.37 -15.60
N TYR A 180 19.68 -28.35 -16.17
CA TYR A 180 18.85 -27.39 -15.47
C TYR A 180 17.38 -27.81 -15.53
N ASN A 181 16.85 -28.27 -14.40
CA ASN A 181 15.48 -28.78 -14.27
C ASN A 181 14.52 -27.81 -13.56
N ILE A 182 14.87 -26.51 -13.51
CA ILE A 182 14.01 -25.50 -12.90
C ILE A 182 12.65 -25.43 -13.63
N PRO A 183 11.50 -25.44 -12.93
CA PRO A 183 10.20 -25.32 -13.56
C PRO A 183 10.01 -23.98 -14.28
N LEU A 184 9.43 -24.06 -15.48
CA LEU A 184 9.14 -22.90 -16.32
C LEU A 184 7.64 -22.56 -16.31
N VAL A 185 7.35 -21.27 -16.19
CA VAL A 185 5.99 -20.72 -16.22
C VAL A 185 5.79 -19.87 -17.48
N ALA A 186 4.74 -20.13 -18.25
CA ALA A 186 4.43 -19.36 -19.44
C ALA A 186 3.50 -18.21 -19.05
N ASP A 187 3.91 -16.98 -19.33
CA ASP A 187 3.13 -15.78 -19.07
C ASP A 187 2.34 -15.36 -20.31
N ILE A 188 1.09 -15.84 -20.40
CA ILE A 188 0.21 -15.63 -21.54
C ILE A 188 -0.66 -14.39 -21.36
N HIS A 189 -0.82 -13.62 -22.43
CA HIS A 189 -1.77 -12.51 -22.54
C HIS A 189 -2.44 -12.57 -23.92
N PHE A 190 -3.76 -12.44 -24.02
CA PHE A 190 -4.51 -12.30 -25.29
C PHE A 190 -4.37 -13.43 -26.33
N ALA A 191 -3.90 -14.63 -25.96
CA ALA A 191 -3.60 -15.69 -26.92
C ALA A 191 -3.91 -17.13 -26.42
N PRO A 192 -5.18 -17.57 -26.43
CA PRO A 192 -5.56 -18.93 -26.00
C PRO A 192 -4.85 -20.04 -26.78
N SER A 193 -4.68 -19.88 -28.10
CA SER A 193 -3.99 -20.87 -28.95
C SER A 193 -2.51 -21.04 -28.58
N VAL A 194 -1.85 -19.96 -28.16
CA VAL A 194 -0.47 -19.98 -27.67
C VAL A 194 -0.40 -20.72 -26.33
N ALA A 195 -1.34 -20.44 -25.40
CA ALA A 195 -1.43 -21.14 -24.11
C ALA A 195 -1.53 -22.66 -24.28
N LEU A 196 -2.37 -23.11 -25.23
CA LEU A 196 -2.50 -24.53 -25.55
C LEU A 196 -1.19 -25.11 -26.04
N ARG A 197 -0.45 -24.40 -26.91
CA ARG A 197 0.82 -24.90 -27.44
C ARG A 197 1.87 -25.06 -26.35
N VAL A 198 2.07 -24.05 -25.50
CA VAL A 198 3.12 -24.09 -24.47
C VAL A 198 2.79 -25.02 -23.30
N ALA A 199 1.52 -25.39 -23.09
CA ALA A 199 1.14 -26.40 -22.08
C ALA A 199 1.79 -27.78 -22.34
N GLU A 200 2.30 -28.03 -23.55
CA GLU A 200 3.03 -29.25 -23.89
C GLU A 200 4.46 -29.26 -23.35
N CYS A 201 5.15 -28.11 -23.28
CA CYS A 201 6.56 -28.02 -22.87
C CYS A 201 6.80 -27.38 -21.50
N PHE A 202 5.89 -26.53 -21.02
CA PHE A 202 6.05 -25.81 -19.76
C PHE A 202 5.36 -26.49 -18.59
N ASP A 203 5.82 -26.19 -17.39
CA ASP A 203 5.37 -26.83 -16.15
C ASP A 203 4.12 -26.15 -15.56
N LYS A 204 3.93 -24.87 -15.89
CA LYS A 204 2.81 -24.06 -15.42
C LYS A 204 2.41 -22.98 -16.40
N ILE A 205 1.12 -22.72 -16.50
CA ILE A 205 0.56 -21.64 -17.33
C ILE A 205 0.01 -20.53 -16.45
N ARG A 206 0.40 -19.29 -16.69
CA ARG A 206 -0.23 -18.11 -16.08
C ARG A 206 -1.31 -17.60 -17.01
N VAL A 207 -2.52 -17.49 -16.46
CA VAL A 207 -3.67 -16.88 -17.11
C VAL A 207 -4.06 -15.62 -16.35
N ASN A 208 -4.37 -14.56 -17.10
CA ASN A 208 -4.96 -13.34 -16.55
C ASN A 208 -6.43 -13.27 -17.01
N PRO A 209 -7.39 -13.42 -16.07
CA PRO A 209 -8.81 -13.41 -16.39
C PRO A 209 -9.26 -12.24 -17.29
N GLY A 210 -8.83 -11.01 -16.99
CA GLY A 210 -9.32 -9.82 -17.68
C GLY A 210 -8.77 -9.62 -19.10
N ASN A 211 -7.92 -10.53 -19.61
CA ASN A 211 -7.43 -10.48 -20.99
C ASN A 211 -7.25 -11.85 -21.67
N PHE A 212 -7.77 -12.93 -21.07
CA PHE A 212 -7.63 -14.25 -21.67
C PHE A 212 -8.71 -14.55 -22.69
N ALA A 213 -9.97 -14.46 -22.26
CA ALA A 213 -11.15 -14.62 -23.12
C ALA A 213 -11.65 -13.26 -23.61
N ASP A 214 -11.59 -12.26 -22.73
CA ASP A 214 -12.02 -10.90 -23.03
C ASP A 214 -11.03 -10.20 -23.97
N ARG A 215 -11.57 -9.27 -24.77
CA ARG A 215 -10.74 -8.30 -25.48
C ARG A 215 -10.07 -7.38 -24.46
N ARG A 216 -9.04 -6.67 -24.90
CA ARG A 216 -8.43 -5.62 -24.09
C ARG A 216 -9.50 -4.61 -23.66
N ALA A 217 -9.53 -4.33 -22.35
CA ALA A 217 -10.39 -3.32 -21.76
C ALA A 217 -10.25 -1.97 -22.49
N GLN A 218 -11.39 -1.41 -22.88
CA GLN A 218 -11.50 -0.08 -23.47
C GLN A 218 -11.92 0.97 -22.42
N PHE A 219 -12.17 0.54 -21.18
CA PHE A 219 -12.64 1.36 -20.06
C PHE A 219 -14.01 2.02 -20.34
N GLU A 220 -14.84 1.33 -21.13
CA GLU A 220 -16.21 1.75 -21.41
C GLU A 220 -17.13 1.25 -20.29
N GLN A 221 -18.04 2.12 -19.85
CA GLN A 221 -19.08 1.73 -18.89
C GLN A 221 -20.25 1.13 -19.65
N ILE A 222 -20.49 -0.16 -19.46
CA ILE A 222 -21.52 -0.92 -20.15
C ILE A 222 -22.54 -1.38 -19.11
N GLU A 223 -23.82 -1.04 -19.31
CA GLU A 223 -24.89 -1.61 -18.51
C GLU A 223 -25.19 -3.03 -19.00
N TYR A 224 -25.02 -4.01 -18.11
CA TYR A 224 -25.32 -5.41 -18.40
C TYR A 224 -26.63 -5.80 -17.73
N THR A 225 -27.51 -6.45 -18.48
CA THR A 225 -28.58 -7.27 -17.88
C THR A 225 -27.99 -8.57 -17.32
N ASP A 226 -28.68 -9.20 -16.36
CA ASP A 226 -28.25 -10.49 -15.79
C ASP A 226 -28.07 -11.58 -16.87
N GLU A 227 -28.92 -11.58 -17.90
CA GLU A 227 -28.83 -12.52 -19.01
C GLU A 227 -27.60 -12.28 -19.90
N GLU A 228 -27.24 -11.03 -20.15
CA GLU A 228 -26.04 -10.69 -20.91
C GLU A 228 -24.78 -11.04 -20.12
N TYR A 229 -24.75 -10.75 -18.82
CA TYR A 229 -23.64 -11.14 -17.96
C TYR A 229 -23.43 -12.66 -17.95
N GLN A 230 -24.52 -13.42 -17.90
CA GLN A 230 -24.46 -14.89 -17.93
C GLN A 230 -23.93 -15.42 -19.26
N LYS A 231 -24.28 -14.81 -20.40
CA LYS A 231 -23.73 -15.17 -21.72
C LYS A 231 -22.22 -14.93 -21.82
N GLU A 232 -21.73 -13.86 -21.22
CA GLU A 232 -20.28 -13.60 -21.14
C GLU A 232 -19.56 -14.70 -20.34
N LEU A 233 -20.15 -15.18 -19.24
CA LEU A 233 -19.59 -16.29 -18.47
C LEU A 233 -19.56 -17.60 -19.28
N GLU A 234 -20.60 -17.87 -20.07
CA GLU A 234 -20.64 -19.03 -20.98
C GLU A 234 -19.52 -18.94 -22.04
N HIS A 235 -19.32 -17.76 -22.63
CA HIS A 235 -18.24 -17.54 -23.58
C HIS A 235 -16.84 -17.77 -22.96
N ILE A 236 -16.62 -17.26 -21.74
CA ILE A 236 -15.37 -17.48 -21.00
C ILE A 236 -15.15 -18.99 -20.79
N GLU A 237 -16.20 -19.72 -20.41
CA GLU A 237 -16.14 -21.17 -20.23
C GLU A 237 -15.75 -21.89 -21.54
N GLU A 238 -16.37 -21.55 -22.67
CA GLU A 238 -16.05 -22.13 -23.98
C GLU A 238 -14.57 -21.93 -24.37
N VAL A 239 -14.04 -20.71 -24.17
CA VAL A 239 -12.67 -20.35 -24.56
C VAL A 239 -11.63 -20.95 -23.60
N PHE A 240 -11.95 -21.05 -22.31
CA PHE A 240 -11.01 -21.46 -21.27
C PHE A 240 -10.96 -22.98 -21.07
N THR A 241 -12.08 -23.69 -21.25
CA THR A 241 -12.18 -25.15 -21.08
C THR A 241 -11.08 -25.94 -21.79
N PRO A 242 -10.74 -25.67 -23.07
CA PRO A 242 -9.68 -26.41 -23.76
C PRO A 242 -8.32 -26.33 -23.06
N LEU A 243 -7.99 -25.19 -22.45
CA LEU A 243 -6.75 -25.04 -21.71
C LEU A 243 -6.78 -25.82 -20.40
N VAL A 244 -7.90 -25.80 -19.68
CA VAL A 244 -8.07 -26.56 -18.43
C VAL A 244 -7.92 -28.06 -18.69
N GLU A 245 -8.59 -28.60 -19.71
CA GLU A 245 -8.49 -30.01 -20.10
C GLU A 245 -7.07 -30.38 -20.51
N LYS A 246 -6.38 -29.52 -21.26
CA LYS A 246 -5.00 -29.74 -21.67
C LYS A 246 -4.04 -29.73 -20.48
N CYS A 247 -4.18 -28.76 -19.57
CA CYS A 247 -3.40 -28.73 -18.34
C CYS A 247 -3.67 -29.96 -17.47
N LYS A 248 -4.93 -30.41 -17.36
CA LYS A 248 -5.31 -31.65 -16.66
C LYS A 248 -4.63 -32.87 -17.30
N LYS A 249 -4.68 -32.99 -18.62
CA LYS A 249 -4.07 -34.09 -19.39
C LYS A 249 -2.56 -34.20 -19.18
N TYR A 250 -1.85 -33.07 -19.20
CA TYR A 250 -0.39 -33.05 -19.07
C TYR A 250 0.12 -32.85 -17.63
N GLY A 251 -0.79 -32.80 -16.64
CA GLY A 251 -0.44 -32.57 -15.24
C GLY A 251 0.21 -31.21 -15.00
N ARG A 252 -0.14 -30.18 -15.79
CA ARG A 252 0.43 -28.82 -15.65
C ARG A 252 -0.26 -28.10 -14.50
N ALA A 253 0.45 -27.17 -13.88
CA ALA A 253 -0.16 -26.23 -12.95
C ALA A 253 -0.72 -25.02 -13.69
N MET A 254 -1.62 -24.29 -13.04
CA MET A 254 -2.10 -22.99 -13.53
C MET A 254 -2.00 -21.91 -12.46
N ARG A 255 -1.68 -20.67 -12.85
CA ARG A 255 -1.92 -19.49 -12.02
C ARG A 255 -3.05 -18.69 -12.62
N ILE A 256 -4.17 -18.59 -11.90
CA ILE A 256 -5.24 -17.64 -12.20
C ILE A 256 -4.87 -16.34 -11.49
N GLY A 257 -4.38 -15.37 -12.26
CA GLY A 257 -3.75 -14.18 -11.70
C GLY A 257 -4.33 -12.88 -12.23
N THR A 258 -5.15 -12.25 -11.40
CA THR A 258 -5.75 -10.94 -11.67
C THR A 258 -4.78 -9.83 -11.30
N ASN A 259 -4.64 -8.85 -12.20
CA ASN A 259 -4.00 -7.59 -11.90
C ASN A 259 -5.07 -6.48 -11.84
N HIS A 260 -4.92 -5.55 -10.90
CA HIS A 260 -5.84 -4.43 -10.72
C HIS A 260 -5.97 -3.60 -12.00
N GLY A 261 -4.84 -3.28 -12.64
CA GLY A 261 -4.86 -2.50 -13.87
C GLY A 261 -5.49 -3.19 -15.08
N SER A 262 -5.70 -4.51 -15.05
CA SER A 262 -6.17 -5.27 -16.22
C SER A 262 -7.50 -5.97 -15.98
N LEU A 263 -8.39 -5.40 -15.16
CA LEU A 263 -9.77 -5.87 -15.07
C LEU A 263 -10.48 -5.68 -16.42
N SER A 264 -11.35 -6.60 -16.79
CA SER A 264 -12.14 -6.47 -18.01
C SER A 264 -13.26 -5.45 -17.84
N ASP A 265 -13.73 -4.85 -18.94
CA ASP A 265 -14.80 -3.84 -18.93
C ASP A 265 -16.07 -4.37 -18.24
N ARG A 266 -16.36 -5.67 -18.38
CA ARG A 266 -17.45 -6.37 -17.69
C ARG A 266 -17.30 -6.34 -16.17
N ILE A 267 -16.13 -6.73 -15.66
CA ILE A 267 -15.85 -6.71 -14.22
C ILE A 267 -15.88 -5.28 -13.68
N MET A 268 -15.27 -4.34 -14.41
CA MET A 268 -15.27 -2.92 -14.03
C MET A 268 -16.67 -2.34 -14.00
N SER A 269 -17.53 -2.67 -14.96
CA SER A 269 -18.91 -2.16 -15.02
C SER A 269 -19.79 -2.72 -13.91
N TYR A 270 -19.60 -4.00 -13.54
CA TYR A 270 -20.45 -4.67 -12.54
C TYR A 270 -19.96 -4.48 -11.10
N TYR A 271 -18.65 -4.54 -10.86
CA TYR A 271 -18.03 -4.50 -9.52
C TYR A 271 -17.15 -3.27 -9.25
N GLY A 272 -16.94 -2.42 -10.26
CA GLY A 272 -16.03 -1.28 -10.17
C GLY A 272 -14.54 -1.67 -10.21
N ASP A 273 -13.70 -0.64 -10.22
CA ASP A 273 -12.25 -0.73 -10.05
C ASP A 273 -11.93 -0.98 -8.57
N SER A 274 -12.12 -2.24 -8.12
CA SER A 274 -12.16 -2.57 -6.69
C SER A 274 -11.50 -3.92 -6.36
N PRO A 275 -11.07 -4.13 -5.09
CA PRO A 275 -10.64 -5.45 -4.61
C PRO A 275 -11.68 -6.54 -4.86
N ARG A 276 -12.98 -6.23 -4.78
CA ARG A 276 -14.05 -7.19 -5.08
C ARG A 276 -14.06 -7.60 -6.54
N GLY A 277 -13.92 -6.65 -7.46
CA GLY A 277 -13.79 -6.92 -8.89
C GLY A 277 -12.61 -7.83 -9.20
N MET A 278 -11.46 -7.62 -8.53
CA MET A 278 -10.30 -8.50 -8.68
C MET A 278 -10.59 -9.95 -8.28
N VAL A 279 -11.27 -10.14 -7.15
CA VAL A 279 -11.63 -11.45 -6.62
C VAL A 279 -12.61 -12.16 -7.54
N GLU A 280 -13.70 -11.51 -7.95
CA GLU A 280 -14.71 -12.12 -8.83
C GLU A 280 -14.13 -12.50 -10.19
N SER A 281 -13.28 -11.65 -10.77
CA SER A 281 -12.59 -11.94 -12.02
C SER A 281 -11.78 -13.25 -11.94
N ALA A 282 -11.11 -13.52 -10.81
CA ALA A 282 -10.42 -14.79 -10.62
C ALA A 282 -11.37 -15.97 -10.34
N PHE A 283 -12.44 -15.73 -9.58
CA PHE A 283 -13.39 -16.76 -9.20
C PHE A 283 -14.17 -17.33 -10.39
N GLU A 284 -14.49 -16.51 -11.39
CA GLU A 284 -15.14 -16.97 -12.63
C GLU A 284 -14.34 -18.08 -13.31
N PHE A 285 -13.04 -17.87 -13.48
CA PHE A 285 -12.13 -18.87 -14.04
C PHE A 285 -11.95 -20.08 -13.10
N ALA A 286 -11.88 -19.85 -11.79
CA ALA A 286 -11.73 -20.93 -10.81
C ALA A 286 -12.96 -21.84 -10.72
N ARG A 287 -14.18 -21.29 -10.89
CA ARG A 287 -15.43 -22.05 -10.96
C ARG A 287 -15.41 -23.01 -12.15
N ILE A 288 -14.91 -22.58 -13.31
CA ILE A 288 -14.73 -23.43 -14.50
C ILE A 288 -13.71 -24.55 -14.22
N CYS A 289 -12.54 -24.22 -13.65
CA CYS A 289 -11.55 -25.23 -13.24
C CYS A 289 -12.17 -26.31 -12.35
N ARG A 290 -12.96 -25.92 -11.35
CA ARG A 290 -13.63 -26.86 -10.44
C ARG A 290 -14.74 -27.66 -11.11
N LYS A 291 -15.52 -27.07 -12.01
CA LYS A 291 -16.55 -27.76 -12.80
C LYS A 291 -15.93 -28.91 -13.61
N LEU A 292 -14.70 -28.72 -14.09
CA LEU A 292 -13.90 -29.71 -14.82
C LEU A 292 -13.02 -30.60 -13.92
N ASP A 293 -13.20 -30.53 -12.59
CA ASP A 293 -12.41 -31.28 -11.61
C ASP A 293 -10.89 -31.08 -11.82
N TYR A 294 -10.49 -29.84 -12.09
CA TYR A 294 -9.10 -29.44 -12.20
C TYR A 294 -8.71 -28.60 -10.98
N HIS A 295 -7.76 -29.12 -10.22
CA HIS A 295 -7.38 -28.59 -8.90
C HIS A 295 -5.92 -28.15 -8.80
N ASN A 296 -5.12 -28.31 -9.87
CA ASN A 296 -3.70 -27.96 -9.88
C ASN A 296 -3.51 -26.47 -10.21
N PHE A 297 -4.14 -25.57 -9.44
CA PHE A 297 -4.03 -24.13 -9.67
C PHE A 297 -3.82 -23.31 -8.41
N VAL A 298 -3.28 -22.11 -8.61
CA VAL A 298 -2.98 -21.11 -7.57
C VAL A 298 -3.58 -19.76 -7.96
N PHE A 299 -3.83 -18.90 -6.97
CA PHE A 299 -4.30 -17.54 -7.19
C PHE A 299 -3.20 -16.49 -7.05
N SER A 300 -3.36 -15.34 -7.72
CA SER A 300 -2.67 -14.10 -7.37
C SER A 300 -3.58 -12.89 -7.60
N MET A 301 -3.50 -11.91 -6.70
CA MET A 301 -4.16 -10.60 -6.78
C MET A 301 -3.10 -9.51 -6.75
N LYS A 302 -2.69 -8.97 -7.89
CA LYS A 302 -1.61 -7.98 -7.93
C LYS A 302 -2.14 -6.57 -8.11
N ALA A 303 -1.61 -5.63 -7.34
CA ALA A 303 -1.83 -4.21 -7.53
C ALA A 303 -0.51 -3.47 -7.31
N SER A 304 -0.36 -2.31 -7.94
CA SER A 304 0.74 -1.39 -7.67
C SER A 304 0.50 -0.60 -6.38
N ASN A 305 -0.73 -0.51 -5.89
CA ASN A 305 -1.04 0.00 -4.57
C ASN A 305 -1.01 -1.14 -3.53
N PRO A 306 -0.09 -1.13 -2.54
CA PRO A 306 -0.02 -2.17 -1.51
C PRO A 306 -1.32 -2.32 -0.70
N VAL A 307 -2.06 -1.22 -0.47
CA VAL A 307 -3.33 -1.25 0.27
C VAL A 307 -4.36 -2.11 -0.48
N VAL A 308 -4.58 -1.83 -1.76
CA VAL A 308 -5.50 -2.59 -2.63
C VAL A 308 -5.07 -4.06 -2.72
N MET A 309 -3.77 -4.31 -2.87
CA MET A 309 -3.24 -5.68 -2.92
C MET A 309 -3.59 -6.46 -1.65
N VAL A 310 -3.27 -5.92 -0.47
CA VAL A 310 -3.52 -6.60 0.82
C VAL A 310 -5.00 -6.91 0.98
N GLN A 311 -5.87 -5.95 0.69
CA GLN A 311 -7.32 -6.13 0.74
C GLN A 311 -7.81 -7.24 -0.20
N ALA A 312 -7.36 -7.24 -1.45
CA ALA A 312 -7.77 -8.22 -2.44
C ALA A 312 -7.38 -9.66 -2.03
N TYR A 313 -6.19 -9.87 -1.44
CA TYR A 313 -5.81 -11.20 -0.93
C TYR A 313 -6.63 -11.62 0.29
N ARG A 314 -6.88 -10.72 1.25
CA ARG A 314 -7.70 -11.05 2.41
C ARG A 314 -9.13 -11.40 1.98
N LEU A 315 -9.70 -10.64 1.04
CA LEU A 315 -11.03 -10.90 0.48
C LEU A 315 -11.08 -12.21 -0.31
N LEU A 316 -10.08 -12.48 -1.15
CA LEU A 316 -9.92 -13.75 -1.85
C LEU A 316 -9.92 -14.93 -0.87
N VAL A 317 -9.20 -14.82 0.25
CA VAL A 317 -9.14 -15.91 1.24
C VAL A 317 -10.47 -16.07 1.98
N ALA A 318 -11.12 -14.98 2.35
CA ALA A 318 -12.44 -15.00 2.98
C ALA A 318 -13.47 -15.71 2.09
N GLU A 319 -13.53 -15.34 0.82
CA GLU A 319 -14.39 -15.99 -0.18
C GLU A 319 -14.04 -17.47 -0.37
N MET A 320 -12.75 -17.81 -0.39
CA MET A 320 -12.34 -19.21 -0.43
C MET A 320 -12.85 -19.99 0.79
N TYR A 321 -12.80 -19.44 2.00
CA TYR A 321 -13.34 -20.12 3.18
C TYR A 321 -14.86 -20.31 3.12
N VAL A 322 -15.61 -19.32 2.63
CA VAL A 322 -17.07 -19.45 2.39
C VAL A 322 -17.36 -20.64 1.47
N HIS A 323 -16.52 -20.84 0.45
CA HIS A 323 -16.65 -21.95 -0.51
C HIS A 323 -15.96 -23.25 -0.09
N GLY A 324 -15.28 -23.29 1.06
CA GLY A 324 -14.49 -24.44 1.51
C GLY A 324 -13.27 -24.75 0.61
N TRP A 325 -12.66 -23.72 0.04
CA TRP A 325 -11.49 -23.81 -0.84
C TRP A 325 -10.20 -23.48 -0.09
N ASP A 326 -9.12 -24.16 -0.48
CA ASP A 326 -7.82 -24.15 0.19
C ASP A 326 -6.68 -23.99 -0.83
N TYR A 327 -6.91 -23.26 -1.92
CA TYR A 327 -5.90 -23.06 -2.96
C TYR A 327 -4.73 -22.17 -2.48
N PRO A 328 -3.51 -22.42 -2.98
CA PRO A 328 -2.34 -21.61 -2.65
C PRO A 328 -2.34 -20.20 -3.26
N LEU A 329 -1.55 -19.31 -2.66
CA LEU A 329 -1.40 -17.91 -3.01
C LEU A 329 0.01 -17.60 -3.54
N HIS A 330 0.06 -16.99 -4.74
CA HIS A 330 1.24 -16.32 -5.28
C HIS A 330 1.15 -14.84 -4.93
N LEU A 331 2.03 -14.35 -4.04
CA LEU A 331 2.09 -12.94 -3.66
C LEU A 331 3.06 -12.15 -4.55
N GLY A 332 2.77 -10.86 -4.69
CA GLY A 332 3.73 -9.91 -5.24
C GLY A 332 3.07 -8.61 -5.63
N VAL A 333 3.66 -7.50 -5.20
CA VAL A 333 3.31 -6.17 -5.70
C VAL A 333 3.73 -6.08 -7.16
N THR A 334 2.88 -5.49 -8.00
CA THR A 334 3.24 -5.19 -9.39
C THR A 334 3.74 -3.77 -9.48
N GLU A 335 4.63 -3.50 -10.43
CA GLU A 335 5.20 -2.19 -10.71
C GLU A 335 5.78 -1.51 -9.45
N ALA A 336 6.58 -2.27 -8.69
CA ALA A 336 7.06 -1.83 -7.38
C ALA A 336 8.08 -0.68 -7.50
N GLY A 337 8.74 -0.55 -8.65
CA GLY A 337 9.83 0.38 -8.86
C GLY A 337 11.21 -0.30 -8.72
N GLU A 338 12.21 0.48 -8.36
CA GLU A 338 13.61 0.04 -8.25
C GLU A 338 14.18 0.42 -6.88
N GLY A 339 15.32 -0.17 -6.54
CA GLY A 339 16.09 0.18 -5.36
C GLY A 339 15.33 -0.07 -4.05
N GLU A 340 15.57 0.80 -3.09
CA GLU A 340 14.96 0.76 -1.76
C GLU A 340 13.45 1.01 -1.82
N ASP A 341 12.99 1.90 -2.70
CA ASP A 341 11.56 2.21 -2.87
C ASP A 341 10.79 0.95 -3.32
N GLY A 342 11.32 0.19 -4.29
CA GLY A 342 10.72 -1.05 -4.76
C GLY A 342 10.72 -2.17 -3.72
N ARG A 343 11.81 -2.30 -2.94
CA ARG A 343 11.91 -3.25 -1.82
C ARG A 343 10.94 -2.88 -0.70
N MET A 344 10.86 -1.61 -0.33
CA MET A 344 9.94 -1.08 0.69
C MET A 344 8.49 -1.37 0.31
N LYS A 345 8.09 -1.00 -0.90
CA LYS A 345 6.72 -1.18 -1.41
C LYS A 345 6.33 -2.67 -1.44
N SER A 346 7.26 -3.53 -1.85
CA SER A 346 7.09 -4.98 -1.83
C SER A 346 6.99 -5.53 -0.41
N ALA A 347 7.79 -5.04 0.54
CA ALA A 347 7.72 -5.41 1.95
C ALA A 347 6.41 -5.01 2.62
N ILE A 348 5.88 -3.82 2.30
CA ILE A 348 4.56 -3.39 2.74
C ILE A 348 3.48 -4.37 2.23
N GLY A 349 3.43 -4.68 0.94
CA GLY A 349 2.39 -5.55 0.39
C GLY A 349 2.54 -7.03 0.78
N ILE A 350 3.71 -7.62 0.52
CA ILE A 350 3.99 -9.04 0.75
C ILE A 350 4.16 -9.31 2.25
N GLY A 351 4.94 -8.50 2.95
CA GLY A 351 5.23 -8.68 4.37
C GLY A 351 3.97 -8.67 5.23
N THR A 352 3.04 -7.75 4.97
CA THR A 352 1.74 -7.70 5.66
C THR A 352 0.99 -9.02 5.57
N LEU A 353 0.88 -9.58 4.36
CA LEU A 353 0.17 -10.84 4.14
C LEU A 353 0.91 -12.02 4.79
N LEU A 354 2.24 -12.01 4.78
CA LEU A 354 3.04 -13.02 5.47
C LEU A 354 2.86 -12.97 7.00
N GLN A 355 2.69 -11.79 7.60
CA GLN A 355 2.37 -11.63 9.02
C GLN A 355 0.98 -12.17 9.37
N ASP A 356 0.02 -12.09 8.44
CA ASP A 356 -1.29 -12.74 8.53
C ASP A 356 -1.23 -14.25 8.21
N GLY A 357 -0.05 -14.80 7.90
CA GLY A 357 0.16 -16.21 7.56
C GLY A 357 -0.29 -16.61 6.16
N LEU A 358 -0.48 -15.65 5.26
CA LEU A 358 -0.92 -15.83 3.89
C LEU A 358 0.29 -15.81 2.94
N GLY A 359 0.41 -16.82 2.07
CA GLY A 359 1.45 -16.87 1.03
C GLY A 359 2.15 -18.21 0.91
N ASP A 360 2.18 -18.76 -0.30
CA ASP A 360 2.81 -20.05 -0.61
C ASP A 360 3.94 -19.89 -1.64
N THR A 361 3.92 -18.78 -2.38
CA THR A 361 5.02 -18.38 -3.26
C THR A 361 5.03 -16.87 -3.43
N ILE A 362 6.19 -16.30 -3.72
CA ILE A 362 6.38 -14.85 -3.82
C ILE A 362 7.18 -14.47 -5.06
N ARG A 363 6.94 -13.25 -5.56
CA ARG A 363 7.81 -12.54 -6.49
C ARG A 363 7.82 -11.05 -6.13
N VAL A 364 9.01 -10.49 -5.92
CA VAL A 364 9.25 -9.04 -5.89
C VAL A 364 9.43 -8.57 -7.32
N SER A 365 8.71 -7.54 -7.75
CA SER A 365 8.71 -7.08 -9.15
C SER A 365 9.52 -5.80 -9.27
N LEU A 366 10.84 -5.90 -9.40
CA LEU A 366 11.76 -4.75 -9.45
C LEU A 366 12.07 -4.36 -10.90
N THR A 367 12.33 -3.08 -11.13
CA THR A 367 12.97 -2.58 -12.37
C THR A 367 14.48 -2.81 -12.31
N GLU A 368 14.90 -4.03 -11.97
CA GLU A 368 16.29 -4.47 -11.79
C GLU A 368 16.51 -5.79 -12.57
N PRO A 369 17.76 -6.27 -12.74
CA PRO A 369 17.98 -7.62 -13.26
C PRO A 369 17.19 -8.67 -12.45
N PRO A 370 16.53 -9.66 -13.09
CA PRO A 370 15.69 -10.67 -12.42
C PRO A 370 16.35 -11.41 -11.26
N GLU A 371 17.64 -11.68 -11.35
CA GLU A 371 18.45 -12.31 -10.30
C GLU A 371 18.51 -11.49 -9.01
N GLU A 372 18.35 -10.17 -9.08
CA GLU A 372 18.32 -9.27 -7.93
C GLU A 372 16.94 -9.23 -7.25
N GLU A 373 15.87 -9.75 -7.90
CA GLU A 373 14.57 -9.96 -7.24
C GLU A 373 14.62 -11.08 -6.18
N ILE A 374 15.60 -11.99 -6.26
CA ILE A 374 15.64 -13.25 -5.48
C ILE A 374 15.99 -13.01 -4.01
N ASP A 375 16.96 -12.14 -3.72
CA ASP A 375 17.41 -11.91 -2.34
C ASP A 375 16.32 -11.23 -1.48
N PRO A 376 15.66 -10.15 -1.94
CA PRO A 376 14.52 -9.56 -1.22
C PRO A 376 13.37 -10.55 -1.02
N CYS A 377 13.09 -11.41 -2.01
CA CYS A 377 12.14 -12.51 -1.86
C CYS A 377 12.54 -13.41 -0.68
N ARG A 378 13.78 -13.91 -0.68
CA ARG A 378 14.28 -14.83 0.35
C ARG A 378 14.18 -14.23 1.75
N ARG A 379 14.58 -12.97 1.92
CA ARG A 379 14.49 -12.24 3.20
C ARG A 379 13.06 -12.18 3.71
N MET A 380 12.09 -11.78 2.87
CA MET A 380 10.68 -11.73 3.25
C MET A 380 10.10 -13.10 3.56
N ALA A 381 10.37 -14.12 2.73
CA ALA A 381 9.91 -15.48 2.96
C ALA A 381 10.40 -16.02 4.31
N ASN A 382 11.69 -15.81 4.62
CA ASN A 382 12.30 -16.21 5.88
C ASN A 382 11.66 -15.50 7.07
N LEU A 383 11.39 -14.19 6.95
CA LEU A 383 10.72 -13.42 7.99
C LEU A 383 9.33 -13.99 8.31
N GLY A 384 8.50 -14.24 7.29
CA GLY A 384 7.16 -14.82 7.46
C GLY A 384 7.19 -16.25 8.00
N VAL A 385 8.13 -17.08 7.53
CA VAL A 385 8.32 -18.44 8.04
C VAL A 385 8.75 -18.44 9.50
N ARG A 386 9.72 -17.59 9.87
CA ARG A 386 10.18 -17.45 11.26
C ARG A 386 9.04 -17.01 12.17
N ALA A 387 8.27 -15.99 11.77
CA ALA A 387 7.12 -15.53 12.54
C ALA A 387 6.10 -16.65 12.79
N ALA A 388 5.79 -17.45 11.76
CA ALA A 388 4.87 -18.58 11.88
C ALA A 388 5.43 -19.73 12.74
N GLN A 389 6.72 -20.05 12.62
CA GLN A 389 7.37 -21.11 13.40
C GLN A 389 7.44 -20.77 14.88
N LEU A 390 7.76 -19.52 15.21
CA LEU A 390 7.78 -19.01 16.58
C LEU A 390 6.39 -18.72 17.12
N GLN A 391 5.36 -18.75 16.25
CA GLN A 391 4.01 -18.31 16.55
C GLN A 391 3.98 -16.92 17.19
N GLN A 392 4.73 -15.99 16.60
CA GLN A 392 4.82 -14.61 17.06
C GLN A 392 3.43 -14.01 17.21
N GLY A 393 3.13 -13.45 18.38
CA GLY A 393 1.81 -12.93 18.68
C GLY A 393 1.68 -12.34 20.08
N VAL A 394 0.45 -12.21 20.55
CA VAL A 394 0.11 -11.72 21.89
C VAL A 394 -0.97 -12.60 22.54
N ALA A 395 -1.29 -12.29 23.79
CA ALA A 395 -2.44 -12.89 24.46
C ALA A 395 -3.72 -12.74 23.60
N PRO A 396 -4.61 -13.74 23.57
CA PRO A 396 -5.81 -13.66 22.76
C PRO A 396 -6.65 -12.42 23.08
N PHE A 397 -7.10 -11.72 22.03
CA PHE A 397 -8.06 -10.64 22.11
C PHE A 397 -9.11 -10.79 21.00
N GLU A 398 -10.21 -10.06 21.11
CA GLU A 398 -11.24 -9.98 20.09
C GLU A 398 -11.12 -8.65 19.35
N GLU A 399 -11.05 -8.69 18.02
CA GLU A 399 -10.94 -7.48 17.20
C GLU A 399 -12.34 -7.00 16.77
N LYS A 400 -12.84 -5.94 17.43
CA LYS A 400 -14.20 -5.42 17.23
C LYS A 400 -14.26 -4.09 16.49
N HIS A 401 -13.14 -3.39 16.30
CA HIS A 401 -13.18 -2.03 15.73
C HIS A 401 -12.52 -1.91 14.34
N ARG A 402 -11.49 -2.71 14.04
CA ARG A 402 -10.83 -2.62 12.73
C ARG A 402 -11.74 -3.08 11.59
N HIS A 403 -11.72 -2.33 10.49
CA HIS A 403 -12.28 -2.72 9.20
C HIS A 403 -11.15 -3.17 8.28
N TYR A 404 -11.07 -4.47 7.97
CA TYR A 404 -9.99 -5.05 7.16
C TYR A 404 -10.40 -5.39 5.72
N PHE A 405 -11.65 -5.10 5.35
CA PHE A 405 -12.16 -5.16 3.97
C PHE A 405 -12.46 -3.78 3.38
N ASP A 406 -12.72 -2.77 4.24
CA ASP A 406 -12.93 -1.38 3.85
C ASP A 406 -11.83 -0.53 4.50
N PHE A 407 -11.03 0.16 3.69
CA PHE A 407 -9.93 0.96 4.21
C PHE A 407 -10.45 2.31 4.67
N GLN A 408 -10.42 2.52 5.98
CA GLN A 408 -10.55 3.85 6.57
C GLN A 408 -9.37 4.06 7.50
N ARG A 409 -8.58 5.10 7.21
CA ARG A 409 -7.50 5.50 8.10
C ARG A 409 -8.10 5.98 9.41
N ARG A 410 -7.68 5.39 10.55
CA ARG A 410 -7.92 6.00 11.85
C ARG A 410 -7.11 7.28 11.91
N SER A 411 -7.75 8.41 12.14
CA SER A 411 -7.03 9.64 12.48
C SER A 411 -7.00 9.77 13.99
N GLY A 412 -5.80 9.76 14.59
CA GLY A 412 -5.66 10.23 15.96
C GLY A 412 -6.11 11.70 16.09
N GLN A 413 -6.49 12.09 17.30
CA GLN A 413 -6.70 13.48 17.66
C GLN A 413 -5.33 14.16 17.71
N LEU A 414 -5.02 14.92 16.66
CA LEU A 414 -3.77 15.65 16.59
C LEU A 414 -3.68 16.69 17.73
N PRO A 415 -2.45 17.01 18.17
CA PRO A 415 -2.21 18.01 19.20
C PRO A 415 -2.88 19.34 18.86
N THR A 416 -3.71 19.83 19.78
CA THR A 416 -4.28 21.18 19.71
C THR A 416 -3.42 22.14 20.52
N GLN A 417 -3.51 23.45 20.24
CA GLN A 417 -2.91 24.47 21.09
C GLN A 417 -3.75 24.63 22.36
N LYS A 418 -3.12 24.58 23.53
CA LYS A 418 -3.77 24.82 24.82
C LYS A 418 -3.60 26.27 25.25
N GLU A 419 -4.56 26.78 26.03
CA GLU A 419 -4.50 28.14 26.55
C GLU A 419 -3.27 28.29 27.48
N GLY A 420 -2.53 29.39 27.32
CA GLY A 420 -1.33 29.68 28.11
C GLY A 420 -0.02 29.08 27.58
N GLU A 421 -0.05 28.27 26.51
CA GLU A 421 1.17 27.75 25.89
C GLU A 421 1.88 28.81 25.01
N GLU A 422 3.18 29.01 25.26
CA GLU A 422 4.01 30.00 24.55
C GLU A 422 4.47 29.54 23.16
N VAL A 423 4.49 28.22 22.92
CA VAL A 423 4.94 27.62 21.65
C VAL A 423 3.81 26.84 20.99
N ASP A 424 3.84 26.75 19.66
CA ASP A 424 2.81 26.04 18.90
C ASP A 424 3.12 24.55 18.78
N TYR A 425 2.31 23.71 19.44
CA TYR A 425 2.47 22.26 19.40
C TYR A 425 1.69 21.57 18.28
N ARG A 426 0.89 22.29 17.50
CA ARG A 426 0.10 21.67 16.41
C ARG A 426 0.98 21.08 15.32
N GLY A 427 2.19 21.62 15.15
CA GLY A 427 3.17 21.16 14.17
C GLY A 427 4.00 19.96 14.60
N VAL A 428 3.91 19.48 15.85
CA VAL A 428 4.76 18.36 16.32
C VAL A 428 4.42 17.03 15.65
N LEU A 429 3.22 16.93 15.07
CA LEU A 429 2.77 15.81 14.24
C LEU A 429 2.19 16.34 12.94
N HIS A 430 2.31 15.53 11.88
CA HIS A 430 1.74 15.80 10.58
C HIS A 430 0.47 14.97 10.34
N ARG A 431 -0.59 15.63 9.87
CA ARG A 431 -1.90 14.98 9.62
C ARG A 431 -1.81 13.79 8.65
N ASP A 432 -0.94 13.89 7.64
CA ASP A 432 -0.78 12.86 6.61
C ASP A 432 0.24 11.79 7.00
N GLY A 433 0.77 11.81 8.23
CA GLY A 433 1.76 10.85 8.72
C GLY A 433 3.05 11.55 9.15
N SER A 434 3.48 11.28 10.38
CA SER A 434 4.62 11.95 11.02
C SER A 434 5.90 11.14 10.87
N VAL A 435 7.01 11.83 10.62
CA VAL A 435 8.35 11.22 10.70
C VAL A 435 9.05 11.78 11.93
N LEU A 436 9.53 10.88 12.78
CA LEU A 436 10.33 11.19 13.95
C LEU A 436 11.77 10.71 13.74
N MET A 437 12.74 11.44 14.27
CA MET A 437 14.16 11.07 14.19
C MET A 437 14.88 11.17 15.53
N SER A 438 15.87 10.30 15.74
CA SER A 438 16.73 10.31 16.94
C SER A 438 17.95 11.19 16.70
N VAL A 439 18.20 12.12 17.61
CA VAL A 439 19.29 13.11 17.51
C VAL A 439 20.24 12.94 18.70
N SER A 440 21.53 12.86 18.38
CA SER A 440 22.62 12.82 19.36
C SER A 440 23.14 14.22 19.70
N LEU A 441 23.83 14.35 20.83
CA LEU A 441 24.48 15.60 21.22
C LEU A 441 25.55 16.03 20.21
N ASP A 442 26.24 15.09 19.56
CA ASP A 442 27.27 15.40 18.56
C ASP A 442 26.68 16.12 17.34
N GLN A 443 25.45 15.78 16.95
CA GLN A 443 24.77 16.46 15.84
C GLN A 443 24.37 17.90 16.18
N LEU A 444 24.22 18.24 17.46
CA LEU A 444 23.93 19.61 17.90
C LEU A 444 25.14 20.54 17.78
N LYS A 445 26.36 19.99 17.64
CA LYS A 445 27.60 20.78 17.44
C LYS A 445 27.63 21.51 16.10
N ALA A 446 26.82 21.07 15.13
CA ALA A 446 26.67 21.71 13.83
C ALA A 446 25.18 21.92 13.50
N PRO A 447 24.51 22.94 14.12
CA PRO A 447 23.06 23.11 14.03
C PRO A 447 22.52 23.23 12.61
N GLU A 448 23.18 24.00 11.74
CA GLU A 448 22.73 24.18 10.35
C GLU A 448 22.78 22.88 9.55
N LEU A 449 23.80 22.05 9.77
CA LEU A 449 23.89 20.73 9.16
C LEU A 449 22.76 19.83 9.66
N LEU A 450 22.52 19.80 10.97
CA LEU A 450 21.40 19.07 11.55
C LEU A 450 20.06 19.50 10.96
N TYR A 451 19.81 20.81 10.82
CA TYR A 451 18.56 21.32 10.25
C TYR A 451 18.36 20.86 8.80
N ARG A 452 19.40 20.91 7.98
CA ARG A 452 19.37 20.37 6.60
C ARG A 452 19.14 18.85 6.60
N SER A 453 19.79 18.12 7.50
CA SER A 453 19.59 16.68 7.68
C SER A 453 18.19 16.33 8.19
N LEU A 454 17.49 17.24 8.87
CA LEU A 454 16.07 17.10 9.21
C LEU A 454 15.12 17.53 8.07
N ALA A 455 15.68 17.86 6.90
CA ALA A 455 14.99 18.41 5.74
C ALA A 455 14.26 19.73 6.01
N ALA A 456 14.70 20.49 7.03
CA ALA A 456 14.23 21.85 7.25
C ALA A 456 14.92 22.81 6.26
N LYS A 457 14.16 23.78 5.75
CA LYS A 457 14.72 24.86 4.93
C LYS A 457 15.40 25.88 5.81
N LEU A 458 16.53 26.43 5.35
CA LEU A 458 17.23 27.50 6.06
C LEU A 458 16.96 28.85 5.40
N VAL A 459 16.63 29.84 6.22
CA VAL A 459 16.59 31.25 5.79
C VAL A 459 17.39 32.04 6.82
N VAL A 460 18.56 32.56 6.41
CA VAL A 460 19.49 33.28 7.30
C VAL A 460 19.82 32.44 8.57
N GLY A 461 20.11 31.15 8.38
CA GLY A 461 20.48 30.22 9.47
C GLY A 461 19.32 29.76 10.37
N MET A 462 18.09 30.28 10.17
CA MET A 462 16.90 29.85 10.88
C MET A 462 16.20 28.70 10.14
N PRO A 463 15.83 27.60 10.80
CA PRO A 463 15.12 26.49 10.17
C PRO A 463 13.64 26.84 9.96
N PHE A 464 13.02 26.24 8.94
CA PHE A 464 11.59 26.32 8.65
C PHE A 464 11.07 24.96 8.20
N LYS A 465 9.87 24.60 8.65
CA LYS A 465 9.20 23.36 8.24
C LYS A 465 8.55 23.49 6.87
N ASP A 466 8.62 22.41 6.11
CA ASP A 466 7.86 22.16 4.90
C ASP A 466 7.29 20.73 4.91
N LEU A 467 6.73 20.30 3.76
CA LEU A 467 6.12 18.98 3.62
C LEU A 467 7.12 17.82 3.77
N ALA A 468 8.42 18.03 3.53
CA ALA A 468 9.45 17.00 3.64
C ALA A 468 10.24 17.08 4.96
N THR A 469 9.94 18.05 5.82
CA THR A 469 10.63 18.24 7.11
C THR A 469 10.15 17.20 8.14
N VAL A 470 11.09 16.71 8.94
CA VAL A 470 10.86 15.86 10.12
C VAL A 470 9.97 16.60 11.13
N ASP A 471 9.05 15.89 11.79
CA ASP A 471 8.04 16.54 12.62
C ASP A 471 8.44 16.70 14.08
N SER A 472 9.11 15.68 14.61
CA SER A 472 9.61 15.67 15.97
C SER A 472 10.94 14.92 16.04
N ILE A 473 11.78 15.30 16.98
CA ILE A 473 13.03 14.62 17.28
C ILE A 473 13.00 14.05 18.69
N ILE A 474 13.75 12.97 18.92
CA ILE A 474 13.99 12.40 20.24
C ILE A 474 15.47 12.51 20.58
N LEU A 475 15.80 12.94 21.79
CA LEU A 475 17.15 12.93 22.33
C LEU A 475 17.25 11.94 23.48
N ARG A 476 18.31 11.14 23.53
CA ARG A 476 18.59 10.24 24.68
C ARG A 476 19.15 10.98 25.88
N GLU A 477 19.85 12.08 25.63
CA GLU A 477 20.50 12.91 26.62
C GLU A 477 20.26 14.37 26.28
N LEU A 478 20.07 15.21 27.30
CA LEU A 478 20.00 16.65 27.12
C LEU A 478 21.39 17.29 27.24
N PRO A 479 21.68 18.33 26.43
CA PRO A 479 22.90 19.10 26.60
C PRO A 479 22.94 19.72 28.01
N PRO A 480 24.14 19.90 28.60
CA PRO A 480 24.31 20.59 29.87
C PRO A 480 23.60 21.94 29.93
N VAL A 481 23.22 22.41 31.12
CA VAL A 481 22.46 23.67 31.29
C VAL A 481 23.26 24.89 30.81
N ASP A 482 24.57 24.82 30.91
CA ASP A 482 25.55 25.82 30.49
C ASP A 482 25.93 25.76 29.00
N ASP A 483 25.53 24.71 28.27
CA ASP A 483 25.73 24.62 26.82
C ASP A 483 24.67 25.46 26.08
N SER A 484 24.93 26.77 25.99
CA SER A 484 24.02 27.73 25.37
C SER A 484 23.83 27.50 23.87
N GLU A 485 24.84 26.97 23.17
CA GLU A 485 24.78 26.78 21.72
C GLU A 485 23.88 25.60 21.36
N ALA A 486 24.08 24.44 21.98
CA ALA A 486 23.25 23.25 21.74
C ALA A 486 21.80 23.48 22.19
N ARG A 487 21.59 24.18 23.32
CA ARG A 487 20.24 24.53 23.79
C ARG A 487 19.54 25.54 22.90
N LEU A 488 20.26 26.53 22.37
CA LEU A 488 19.71 27.44 21.36
C LEU A 488 19.34 26.69 20.09
N ALA A 489 20.15 25.71 19.68
CA ALA A 489 19.85 24.90 18.51
C ALA A 489 18.53 24.12 18.65
N LEU A 490 18.29 23.52 19.82
CA LEU A 490 17.02 22.85 20.16
C LEU A 490 15.86 23.83 20.25
N LYS A 491 16.06 25.00 20.88
CA LYS A 491 15.03 26.04 20.98
C LYS A 491 14.54 26.47 19.59
N ARG A 492 15.45 26.68 18.63
CA ARG A 492 15.09 27.06 17.25
C ARG A 492 14.21 26.01 16.55
N LEU A 493 14.37 24.73 16.87
CA LEU A 493 13.49 23.66 16.37
C LEU A 493 12.10 23.74 17.00
N ILE A 494 12.02 23.98 18.32
CA ILE A 494 10.75 24.19 19.03
C ILE A 494 10.01 25.42 18.47
N ASP A 495 10.73 26.51 18.20
CA ASP A 495 10.17 27.77 17.68
C ASP A 495 9.48 27.58 16.30
N ILE A 496 9.84 26.54 15.54
CA ILE A 496 9.18 26.16 14.28
C ILE A 496 8.18 25.00 14.41
N SER A 497 7.70 24.76 15.64
CA SER A 497 6.77 23.69 15.96
C SER A 497 7.29 22.28 15.69
N MET A 498 8.60 22.06 15.77
CA MET A 498 9.17 20.72 15.80
C MET A 498 9.15 20.20 17.23
N GLY A 499 8.57 19.02 17.45
CA GLY A 499 8.54 18.45 18.79
C GLY A 499 9.94 18.01 19.22
N VAL A 500 10.36 18.37 20.43
CA VAL A 500 11.62 17.88 21.02
C VAL A 500 11.26 16.96 22.18
N ILE A 501 11.51 15.66 22.02
CA ILE A 501 11.15 14.61 22.97
C ILE A 501 12.38 14.19 23.76
N THR A 502 12.23 14.09 25.08
CA THR A 502 13.34 13.87 26.02
C THR A 502 12.94 12.94 27.15
N PRO A 503 13.80 12.03 27.63
CA PRO A 503 13.49 11.18 28.78
C PRO A 503 13.09 11.99 30.01
N LEU A 504 12.14 11.47 30.78
CA LEU A 504 11.71 12.05 32.06
C LEU A 504 12.92 12.37 32.97
N SER A 505 13.89 11.46 33.08
CA SER A 505 15.08 11.64 33.92
C SER A 505 15.95 12.83 33.51
N GLU A 506 16.10 13.07 32.20
CA GLU A 506 16.88 14.20 31.69
C GLU A 506 16.14 15.52 31.94
N GLN A 507 14.81 15.56 31.79
CA GLN A 507 14.03 16.75 32.08
C GLN A 507 14.03 17.15 33.55
N LEU A 508 14.04 16.17 34.46
CA LEU A 508 14.11 16.45 35.89
C LEU A 508 15.50 16.96 36.34
N THR A 509 16.57 16.60 35.61
CA THR A 509 17.95 16.94 35.98
C THR A 509 18.50 18.15 35.23
N LYS A 510 18.14 18.31 33.95
CA LYS A 510 18.65 19.33 33.03
C LYS A 510 17.50 19.97 32.24
N PRO A 511 16.48 20.55 32.91
CA PRO A 511 15.22 20.94 32.27
C PRO A 511 15.43 21.75 31.00
N LEU A 512 14.73 21.37 29.93
CA LEU A 512 14.67 22.10 28.68
C LEU A 512 13.24 22.60 28.49
N PRO A 513 12.99 23.92 28.60
CA PRO A 513 11.66 24.49 28.44
C PRO A 513 11.00 24.08 27.13
N ASN A 514 9.70 23.82 27.17
CA ASN A 514 8.84 23.47 26.02
C ASN A 514 9.19 22.17 25.28
N ALA A 515 10.17 21.40 25.76
CA ALA A 515 10.37 20.03 25.29
C ALA A 515 9.38 19.07 25.97
N MET A 516 8.97 18.04 25.23
CA MET A 516 8.03 17.03 25.67
C MET A 516 8.77 15.93 26.45
N ALA A 517 8.16 15.44 27.52
CA ALA A 517 8.73 14.40 28.36
C ALA A 517 8.24 13.01 27.94
N LEU A 518 9.18 12.12 27.61
CA LEU A 518 8.95 10.72 27.35
C LEU A 518 8.86 9.96 28.66
N VAL A 519 7.76 9.22 28.83
CA VAL A 519 7.47 8.39 29.99
C VAL A 519 7.01 7.01 29.54
N ASN A 520 7.34 5.97 30.29
CA ASN A 520 6.73 4.64 30.14
C ASN A 520 5.58 4.42 31.14
N LEU A 521 4.81 3.33 30.99
CA LEU A 521 3.67 3.02 31.88
C LEU A 521 4.07 2.90 33.37
N LYS A 522 5.28 2.41 33.66
CA LYS A 522 5.80 2.31 35.02
C LYS A 522 6.10 3.69 35.62
N GLU A 523 6.71 4.57 34.85
CA GLU A 523 6.97 5.95 35.27
C GLU A 523 5.66 6.73 35.48
N LEU A 524 4.67 6.51 34.61
CA LEU A 524 3.32 7.06 34.79
C LEU A 524 2.69 6.59 36.10
N SER A 525 2.70 5.28 36.39
CA SER A 525 2.07 4.74 37.60
C SER A 525 2.73 5.21 38.90
N THR A 526 4.03 5.49 38.88
CA THR A 526 4.72 6.10 40.04
C THR A 526 4.37 7.57 40.27
N GLY A 527 3.81 8.24 39.27
CA GLY A 527 3.51 9.68 39.33
C GLY A 527 4.74 10.58 39.21
N ALA A 528 5.92 10.06 38.85
CA ALA A 528 7.16 10.82 38.79
C ALA A 528 7.10 12.02 37.81
N TYR A 529 6.30 11.91 36.75
CA TYR A 529 6.06 12.98 35.78
C TYR A 529 5.41 14.24 36.41
N LYS A 530 4.74 14.11 37.56
CA LYS A 530 4.12 15.25 38.28
C LYS A 530 5.16 16.21 38.89
N LEU A 531 6.43 15.82 38.92
CA LEU A 531 7.54 16.68 39.33
C LEU A 531 7.99 17.64 38.22
N LEU A 532 7.55 17.42 36.98
CA LEU A 532 7.81 18.33 35.87
C LEU A 532 7.04 19.64 36.04
N PRO A 533 7.52 20.74 35.43
CA PRO A 533 6.77 21.99 35.39
C PRO A 533 5.35 21.81 34.85
N GLU A 534 4.39 22.56 35.42
CA GLU A 534 3.01 22.56 34.94
C GLU A 534 2.94 22.91 33.45
N GLY A 535 2.08 22.21 32.70
CA GLY A 535 1.96 22.37 31.25
C GLY A 535 2.97 21.55 30.42
N THR A 536 3.92 20.84 31.04
CA THR A 536 4.84 19.96 30.30
C THR A 536 4.06 18.85 29.58
N ARG A 537 4.19 18.78 28.25
CA ARG A 537 3.52 17.77 27.44
C ARG A 537 4.18 16.40 27.57
N LEU A 538 3.34 15.36 27.61
CA LEU A 538 3.79 13.99 27.76
C LEU A 538 3.75 13.23 26.44
N VAL A 539 4.75 12.36 26.25
CA VAL A 539 4.79 11.31 25.24
C VAL A 539 4.89 9.98 25.97
N VAL A 540 4.01 9.03 25.66
CA VAL A 540 3.96 7.75 26.40
C VAL A 540 4.51 6.61 25.53
N SER A 541 5.54 5.91 25.99
CA SER A 541 6.02 4.70 25.35
C SER A 541 5.41 3.45 25.99
N LEU A 542 4.95 2.54 25.14
CA LEU A 542 4.36 1.27 25.53
C LEU A 542 4.54 0.23 24.42
N ARG A 543 4.29 -1.03 24.73
CA ARG A 543 4.54 -2.18 23.85
C ARG A 543 3.27 -2.72 23.18
N GLY A 544 2.09 -2.54 23.78
CA GLY A 544 0.82 -3.06 23.30
C GLY A 544 0.50 -4.50 23.74
N ASP A 545 1.44 -5.20 24.36
CA ASP A 545 1.27 -6.53 24.96
C ASP A 545 1.08 -6.49 26.49
N GLU A 546 1.06 -5.30 27.11
CA GLU A 546 0.84 -5.14 28.55
C GLU A 546 -0.56 -5.61 28.98
N PRO A 547 -0.74 -6.07 30.24
CA PRO A 547 -2.06 -6.37 30.79
C PRO A 547 -3.03 -5.19 30.63
N TYR A 548 -4.31 -5.47 30.40
CA TYR A 548 -5.31 -4.42 30.19
C TYR A 548 -5.40 -3.48 31.41
N GLU A 549 -5.21 -4.02 32.60
CA GLU A 549 -5.19 -3.27 33.86
C GLU A 549 -4.09 -2.21 33.91
N GLU A 550 -2.95 -2.46 33.24
CA GLU A 550 -1.87 -1.47 33.14
C GLU A 550 -2.18 -0.39 32.10
N LEU A 551 -2.92 -0.72 31.04
CA LEU A 551 -3.33 0.22 29.99
C LEU A 551 -4.44 1.18 30.44
N GLU A 552 -5.21 0.82 31.47
CA GLU A 552 -6.27 1.67 32.04
C GLU A 552 -5.76 3.06 32.45
N ILE A 553 -4.49 3.18 32.86
CA ILE A 553 -3.87 4.45 33.22
C ILE A 553 -3.93 5.49 32.09
N LEU A 554 -4.02 5.05 30.82
CA LEU A 554 -4.11 5.95 29.67
C LEU A 554 -5.38 6.80 29.66
N LYS A 555 -6.44 6.39 30.37
CA LYS A 555 -7.70 7.14 30.50
C LYS A 555 -7.54 8.46 31.24
N ASP A 556 -6.58 8.50 32.16
CA ASP A 556 -6.34 9.63 33.05
C ASP A 556 -5.16 10.51 32.59
N ILE A 557 -4.58 10.21 31.43
CA ILE A 557 -3.37 10.87 30.92
C ILE A 557 -3.67 11.65 29.65
N ASP A 558 -3.30 12.93 29.65
CA ASP A 558 -3.32 13.81 28.49
C ASP A 558 -1.99 13.70 27.72
N ALA A 559 -1.85 12.59 26.98
CA ALA A 559 -0.67 12.33 26.15
C ALA A 559 -0.77 13.04 24.79
N THR A 560 0.34 13.62 24.34
CA THR A 560 0.45 14.23 23.00
C THR A 560 0.51 13.16 21.91
N MET A 561 1.18 12.05 22.19
CA MET A 561 1.26 10.87 21.32
C MET A 561 1.69 9.64 22.12
N LEU A 562 1.44 8.46 21.55
CA LEU A 562 1.96 7.18 22.02
C LEU A 562 3.11 6.71 21.11
N LEU A 563 4.19 6.20 21.69
CA LEU A 563 5.25 5.49 20.98
C LEU A 563 5.05 3.98 21.19
N HIS A 564 4.59 3.30 20.15
CA HIS A 564 4.46 1.84 20.14
C HIS A 564 5.81 1.21 19.85
N SER A 565 6.46 0.68 20.89
CA SER A 565 7.85 0.20 20.84
C SER A 565 7.98 -1.18 21.43
N ILE A 566 8.49 -2.11 20.61
CA ILE A 566 8.83 -3.48 21.03
C ILE A 566 10.32 -3.69 20.68
N PRO A 567 11.14 -4.16 21.63
CA PRO A 567 12.54 -4.47 21.40
C PRO A 567 12.72 -5.39 20.19
N TYR A 568 13.70 -5.10 19.32
CA TYR A 568 13.88 -5.86 18.09
C TYR A 568 14.31 -7.31 18.31
N ASN A 569 14.98 -7.60 19.43
CA ASN A 569 15.37 -8.95 19.83
C ASN A 569 14.24 -9.74 20.49
N GLU A 570 13.04 -9.18 20.59
CA GLU A 570 11.86 -9.90 21.07
C GLU A 570 11.35 -10.85 19.99
N ASP A 571 11.51 -12.15 20.24
CA ASP A 571 11.23 -13.19 19.26
C ASP A 571 9.84 -13.80 19.39
N LYS A 572 9.16 -13.63 20.53
CA LYS A 572 7.83 -14.23 20.78
C LYS A 572 6.68 -13.26 20.57
N ILE A 573 6.91 -11.98 20.84
CA ILE A 573 5.86 -10.97 20.70
C ILE A 573 5.80 -10.47 19.27
N GLY A 574 4.65 -10.68 18.63
CA GLY A 574 4.39 -10.18 17.30
C GLY A 574 4.06 -8.69 17.34
N ARG A 575 4.89 -7.85 16.70
CA ARG A 575 4.70 -6.39 16.69
C ARG A 575 3.38 -5.97 16.05
N VAL A 576 2.99 -6.62 14.96
CA VAL A 576 1.70 -6.36 14.30
C VAL A 576 0.54 -6.73 15.22
N HIS A 577 0.63 -7.85 15.94
CA HIS A 577 -0.43 -8.32 16.84
C HIS A 577 -0.56 -7.46 18.10
N ALA A 578 0.56 -7.07 18.71
CA ALA A 578 0.58 -6.17 19.86
C ALA A 578 0.00 -4.79 19.53
N ALA A 579 0.34 -4.23 18.36
CA ALA A 579 -0.29 -3.00 17.89
C ALA A 579 -1.79 -3.17 17.68
N ARG A 580 -2.25 -4.20 16.97
CA ARG A 580 -3.69 -4.43 16.75
C ARG A 580 -4.45 -4.53 18.08
N ARG A 581 -3.88 -5.23 19.07
CA ARG A 581 -4.42 -5.30 20.43
C ARG A 581 -4.48 -3.94 21.12
N LEU A 582 -3.42 -3.15 21.02
CA LEU A 582 -3.38 -1.78 21.54
C LEU A 582 -4.48 -0.93 20.92
N PHE A 583 -4.62 -0.93 19.59
CA PHE A 583 -5.65 -0.15 18.91
C PHE A 583 -7.07 -0.58 19.30
N GLU A 584 -7.29 -1.88 19.50
CA GLU A 584 -8.56 -2.37 20.04
C GLU A 584 -8.83 -1.81 21.45
N CYS A 585 -7.83 -1.83 22.34
CA CYS A 585 -7.93 -1.22 23.67
C CYS A 585 -8.24 0.28 23.60
N LEU A 586 -7.55 1.01 22.72
CA LEU A 586 -7.80 2.44 22.53
C LEU A 586 -9.22 2.70 22.03
N SER A 587 -9.70 1.92 21.06
CA SER A 587 -11.06 2.07 20.52
C SER A 587 -12.15 1.71 21.52
N GLU A 588 -12.01 0.61 22.28
CA GLU A 588 -12.97 0.22 23.32
C GLU A 588 -13.13 1.28 24.42
N ASN A 589 -12.07 2.07 24.66
CA ASN A 589 -12.05 3.11 25.67
C ASN A 589 -12.22 4.53 25.10
N ALA A 590 -12.58 4.66 23.81
CA ALA A 590 -12.73 5.93 23.10
C ALA A 590 -11.49 6.86 23.18
N LEU A 591 -10.29 6.26 23.25
CA LEU A 591 -9.02 6.96 23.30
C LEU A 591 -8.47 7.20 21.89
N ASN A 592 -8.32 8.47 21.54
CA ASN A 592 -7.94 8.89 20.19
C ASN A 592 -6.49 9.35 20.08
N PHE A 593 -5.59 8.86 20.94
CA PHE A 593 -4.18 9.27 20.85
C PHE A 593 -3.58 8.96 19.47
N PRO A 594 -2.75 9.88 18.93
CA PRO A 594 -1.87 9.57 17.81
C PRO A 594 -0.86 8.50 18.22
N VAL A 595 -0.62 7.51 17.36
CA VAL A 595 0.30 6.41 17.63
C VAL A 595 1.44 6.40 16.61
N ILE A 596 2.67 6.52 17.09
CA ILE A 596 3.89 6.45 16.28
C ILE A 596 4.52 5.08 16.45
N HIS A 597 4.76 4.38 15.34
CA HIS A 597 5.45 3.10 15.35
C HIS A 597 6.95 3.29 15.52
N HIS A 598 7.47 2.93 16.69
CA HIS A 598 8.86 3.06 17.04
C HIS A 598 9.59 1.74 16.83
N VAL A 599 10.53 1.71 15.88
CA VAL A 599 11.31 0.52 15.53
C VAL A 599 12.80 0.82 15.74
N GLN A 600 13.42 0.06 16.62
CA GLN A 600 14.83 0.20 16.98
C GLN A 600 15.62 -0.97 16.44
N PHE A 601 16.33 -0.78 15.33
CA PHE A 601 17.13 -1.81 14.71
C PHE A 601 18.47 -2.01 15.45
N PRO A 602 19.01 -3.24 15.46
CA PRO A 602 20.30 -3.53 16.06
C PRO A 602 21.43 -2.90 15.24
N ASN A 603 22.57 -2.69 15.90
CA ASN A 603 23.80 -2.28 15.25
C ASN A 603 24.25 -3.33 14.21
N GLY A 604 24.67 -2.88 13.02
CA GLY A 604 25.15 -3.73 11.94
C GLY A 604 24.04 -4.33 11.08
N ILE A 605 22.81 -3.82 11.18
CA ILE A 605 21.71 -4.29 10.32
C ILE A 605 21.97 -3.95 8.86
N HIS A 606 21.75 -4.91 7.96
CA HIS A 606 21.83 -4.66 6.53
C HIS A 606 20.68 -3.74 6.08
N ARG A 607 20.94 -2.81 5.14
CA ARG A 607 19.91 -1.85 4.66
C ARG A 607 18.65 -2.53 4.13
N ASP A 608 18.80 -3.57 3.31
CA ASP A 608 17.65 -4.33 2.83
C ASP A 608 16.86 -4.99 3.97
N ASP A 609 17.51 -5.49 5.01
CA ASP A 609 16.80 -6.06 6.17
C ASP A 609 16.04 -4.98 6.93
N LEU A 610 16.63 -3.79 7.08
CA LEU A 610 15.97 -2.64 7.71
C LEU A 610 14.73 -2.23 6.92
N VAL A 611 14.86 -2.02 5.61
CA VAL A 611 13.75 -1.64 4.70
C VAL A 611 12.64 -2.70 4.73
N ILE A 612 13.02 -3.98 4.61
CA ILE A 612 12.06 -5.09 4.59
C ILE A 612 11.35 -5.22 5.95
N ASN A 613 12.06 -5.10 7.07
CA ASN A 613 11.45 -5.18 8.39
C ASN A 613 10.56 -3.96 8.67
N ALA A 614 10.97 -2.76 8.27
CA ALA A 614 10.17 -1.55 8.43
C ALA A 614 8.84 -1.67 7.67
N GLY A 615 8.88 -2.08 6.39
CA GLY A 615 7.69 -2.31 5.57
C GLY A 615 6.81 -3.46 6.08
N THR A 616 7.40 -4.57 6.50
CA THR A 616 6.64 -5.74 6.98
C THR A 616 5.97 -5.50 8.34
N ASN A 617 6.56 -4.67 9.21
CA ASN A 617 6.04 -4.45 10.55
C ASN A 617 5.22 -3.15 10.65
N ALA A 618 5.90 -2.00 10.56
CA ALA A 618 5.22 -0.70 10.66
C ALA A 618 4.33 -0.49 9.43
N GLY A 619 4.82 -0.82 8.23
CA GLY A 619 4.04 -0.71 7.00
C GLY A 619 2.76 -1.54 7.03
N ALA A 620 2.80 -2.75 7.60
CA ALA A 620 1.61 -3.61 7.78
C ALA A 620 0.51 -2.96 8.63
N LEU A 621 0.89 -2.19 9.65
CA LEU A 621 -0.06 -1.48 10.49
C LEU A 621 -0.59 -0.23 9.79
N LEU A 622 0.26 0.49 9.09
CA LEU A 622 -0.14 1.70 8.35
C LEU A 622 -1.08 1.37 7.18
N VAL A 623 -0.88 0.27 6.44
CA VAL A 623 -1.84 -0.20 5.41
C VAL A 623 -3.12 -0.79 5.97
N ASP A 624 -3.15 -1.04 7.29
CA ASP A 624 -4.37 -1.38 8.02
C ASP A 624 -5.06 -0.12 8.61
N GLY A 625 -4.51 1.08 8.37
CA GLY A 625 -5.02 2.34 8.89
C GLY A 625 -4.71 2.56 10.37
N LEU A 626 -3.79 1.77 10.92
CA LEU A 626 -3.39 1.78 12.32
C LEU A 626 -2.06 2.51 12.50
N GLY A 627 -2.12 3.79 12.86
CA GLY A 627 -0.96 4.61 13.21
C GLY A 627 -0.90 5.94 12.46
N ASP A 628 -0.10 6.84 13.02
CA ASP A 628 -0.04 8.24 12.63
C ASP A 628 1.39 8.67 12.26
N GLY A 629 2.35 7.76 12.28
CA GLY A 629 3.73 8.03 11.91
C GLY A 629 4.72 6.94 12.31
N VAL A 630 6.00 7.21 12.08
CA VAL A 630 7.09 6.26 12.35
C VAL A 630 8.30 6.95 12.98
N LEU A 631 9.01 6.20 13.83
CA LEU A 631 10.35 6.52 14.31
C LEU A 631 11.22 5.29 14.05
N LEU A 632 12.13 5.39 13.08
CA LEU A 632 13.09 4.34 12.76
C LEU A 632 14.46 4.73 13.32
N GLU A 633 15.03 3.89 14.18
CA GLU A 633 16.38 4.08 14.74
C GLU A 633 17.29 2.93 14.31
N ALA A 634 18.47 3.25 13.79
CA ALA A 634 19.56 2.29 13.58
C ALA A 634 20.89 3.00 13.87
N PRO A 635 21.64 2.64 14.94
CA PRO A 635 22.78 3.42 15.43
C PRO A 635 23.92 3.65 14.42
N ASP A 636 24.09 2.73 13.48
CA ASP A 636 25.20 2.67 12.52
C ASP A 636 24.82 3.08 11.09
N GLN A 637 23.57 3.48 10.87
CA GLN A 637 23.09 3.86 9.55
C GLN A 637 23.10 5.38 9.37
N ASP A 638 23.29 5.80 8.12
CA ASP A 638 23.31 7.22 7.77
C ASP A 638 21.97 7.89 8.13
N PHE A 639 22.06 9.10 8.69
CA PHE A 639 20.88 9.85 9.12
C PHE A 639 19.92 10.11 7.95
N ASP A 640 20.45 10.50 6.78
CA ASP A 640 19.64 10.73 5.57
C ASP A 640 18.98 9.45 5.07
N PHE A 641 19.64 8.29 5.19
CA PHE A 641 19.05 7.00 4.82
C PHE A 641 17.84 6.67 5.70
N LEU A 642 17.95 6.84 7.03
CA LEU A 642 16.83 6.61 7.95
C LEU A 642 15.67 7.58 7.71
N ARG A 643 15.95 8.85 7.45
CA ARG A 643 14.95 9.86 7.09
C ARG A 643 14.22 9.45 5.81
N ASN A 644 14.97 9.16 4.74
CA ASN A 644 14.41 8.81 3.44
C ASN A 644 13.60 7.51 3.52
N THR A 645 14.10 6.49 4.24
CA THR A 645 13.38 5.24 4.50
C THR A 645 12.06 5.49 5.22
N SER A 646 12.04 6.40 6.20
CA SER A 646 10.83 6.74 6.95
C SER A 646 9.78 7.40 6.06
N PHE A 647 10.17 8.36 5.22
CA PHE A 647 9.25 8.98 4.25
C PHE A 647 8.78 8.01 3.17
N ASN A 648 9.69 7.19 2.64
CA ASN A 648 9.38 6.15 1.67
C ASN A 648 8.35 5.14 2.20
N LEU A 649 8.46 4.78 3.48
CA LEU A 649 7.49 3.93 4.16
C LEU A 649 6.10 4.58 4.19
N LEU A 650 6.00 5.85 4.61
CA LEU A 650 4.72 6.57 4.64
C LEU A 650 4.13 6.74 3.22
N GLN A 651 4.95 7.06 2.22
CA GLN A 651 4.52 7.19 0.83
C GLN A 651 4.01 5.84 0.27
N GLY A 652 4.73 4.75 0.55
CA GLY A 652 4.33 3.39 0.16
C GLY A 652 3.02 2.92 0.80
N CYS A 653 2.71 3.43 2.00
CA CYS A 653 1.46 3.20 2.71
C CYS A 653 0.32 4.17 2.33
N ARG A 654 0.51 5.02 1.29
CA ARG A 654 -0.48 6.03 0.84
C ARG A 654 -0.81 7.09 1.91
N MET A 655 0.17 7.45 2.71
CA MET A 655 0.03 8.44 3.78
C MET A 655 0.58 9.81 3.36
N ARG A 656 1.90 10.02 3.44
CA ARG A 656 2.55 11.30 3.14
C ARG A 656 3.44 11.17 1.92
N ASN A 657 3.18 11.99 0.90
CA ASN A 657 3.97 12.05 -0.32
C ASN A 657 4.92 13.25 -0.26
N THR A 658 6.22 13.02 -0.22
CA THR A 658 7.23 14.09 -0.11
C THR A 658 8.04 14.30 -1.39
N LYS A 659 7.99 13.34 -2.30
CA LYS A 659 8.63 13.37 -3.62
C LYS A 659 7.70 12.82 -4.68
N THR A 660 8.13 12.87 -5.94
CA THR A 660 7.42 12.21 -7.03
C THR A 660 7.36 10.70 -6.80
N GLU A 661 6.21 10.10 -7.07
CA GLU A 661 6.05 8.66 -7.07
C GLU A 661 6.29 8.09 -8.46
N TYR A 662 7.10 7.03 -8.54
CA TYR A 662 7.33 6.31 -9.79
C TYR A 662 6.66 4.93 -9.76
N VAL A 663 5.80 4.68 -10.74
CA VAL A 663 5.18 3.37 -10.97
C VAL A 663 5.84 2.77 -12.21
N SER A 664 6.88 1.94 -12.02
CA SER A 664 7.66 1.38 -13.12
C SER A 664 7.46 -0.12 -13.22
N CYS A 665 7.19 -0.63 -14.42
CA CYS A 665 7.03 -2.07 -14.62
C CYS A 665 8.38 -2.81 -14.48
N PRO A 666 8.41 -4.04 -13.95
CA PRO A 666 9.59 -4.87 -14.05
C PRO A 666 9.82 -5.12 -15.53
N SER A 667 11.06 -4.95 -15.97
CA SER A 667 11.45 -5.28 -17.34
C SER A 667 10.98 -6.71 -17.69
N CYS A 668 10.63 -6.94 -18.95
CA CYS A 668 10.29 -8.27 -19.46
C CYS A 668 10.68 -8.37 -20.94
N GLY A 669 10.62 -9.56 -21.53
CA GLY A 669 10.92 -9.77 -22.95
C GLY A 669 10.05 -9.00 -23.96
N ARG A 670 9.09 -8.18 -23.49
CA ARG A 670 8.24 -7.29 -24.31
C ARG A 670 8.67 -5.83 -24.25
N THR A 671 9.59 -5.50 -23.35
CA THR A 671 10.03 -4.13 -23.11
C THR A 671 10.70 -3.58 -24.37
N LEU A 672 10.31 -2.36 -24.78
CA LEU A 672 10.73 -1.76 -26.05
C LEU A 672 11.94 -0.82 -25.94
N PHE A 673 12.44 -0.59 -24.72
CA PHE A 673 13.55 0.32 -24.42
C PHE A 673 14.18 -0.03 -23.07
N ASP A 674 15.37 0.49 -22.78
CA ASP A 674 15.97 0.29 -21.47
C ASP A 674 15.18 1.04 -20.39
N LEU A 675 14.39 0.30 -19.61
CA LEU A 675 13.55 0.87 -18.56
C LEU A 675 14.36 1.49 -17.44
N GLN A 676 15.56 0.99 -17.14
CA GLN A 676 16.40 1.51 -16.07
C GLN A 676 16.97 2.86 -16.46
N GLU A 677 17.54 2.95 -17.66
CA GLU A 677 18.11 4.20 -18.20
C GLU A 677 17.04 5.30 -18.28
N ILE A 678 15.88 5.00 -18.86
CA ILE A 678 14.79 5.97 -18.98
C ILE A 678 14.19 6.33 -17.61
N SER A 679 14.06 5.37 -16.69
CA SER A 679 13.57 5.67 -15.34
C SER A 679 14.51 6.61 -14.61
N ALA A 680 15.83 6.40 -14.71
CA ALA A 680 16.83 7.29 -14.14
C ALA A 680 16.75 8.69 -14.75
N GLN A 681 16.65 8.81 -16.07
CA GLN A 681 16.55 10.09 -16.77
C GLN A 681 15.30 10.89 -16.35
N ILE A 682 14.15 10.23 -16.23
CA ILE A 682 12.91 10.90 -15.80
C ILE A 682 13.03 11.34 -14.34
N ARG A 683 13.60 10.49 -13.48
CA ARG A 683 13.77 10.78 -12.04
C ARG A 683 14.66 11.97 -11.77
N GLU A 684 15.79 12.04 -12.45
CA GLU A 684 16.74 13.16 -12.36
C GLU A 684 16.02 14.49 -12.56
N LYS A 685 15.14 14.56 -13.56
CA LYS A 685 14.42 15.79 -13.91
C LYS A 685 13.13 16.03 -13.14
N THR A 686 12.55 15.04 -12.46
CA THR A 686 11.18 15.16 -11.90
C THR A 686 11.06 14.86 -10.41
N SER A 687 12.05 14.25 -9.75
CA SER A 687 11.93 13.74 -8.36
C SER A 687 11.50 14.76 -7.31
N HIS A 688 11.77 16.05 -7.55
CA HIS A 688 11.44 17.17 -6.68
C HIS A 688 9.96 17.57 -6.69
N LEU A 689 9.08 16.90 -7.45
CA LEU A 689 7.66 17.26 -7.57
C LEU A 689 6.80 16.46 -6.57
N PRO A 690 6.51 16.99 -5.36
CA PRO A 690 5.68 16.29 -4.38
C PRO A 690 4.26 16.12 -4.90
N GLY A 691 3.69 14.95 -4.65
CA GLY A 691 2.31 14.64 -5.02
C GLY A 691 2.08 14.48 -6.52
N VAL A 692 3.13 14.36 -7.33
CA VAL A 692 3.03 13.93 -8.74
C VAL A 692 3.37 12.44 -8.82
N SER A 693 2.55 11.66 -9.50
CA SER A 693 2.84 10.26 -9.80
C SER A 693 3.07 10.03 -11.30
N ILE A 694 4.17 9.36 -11.64
CA ILE A 694 4.59 9.11 -13.02
C ILE A 694 4.74 7.60 -13.23
N ALA A 695 3.95 7.06 -14.16
CA ALA A 695 4.07 5.68 -14.61
C ALA A 695 5.07 5.55 -15.77
N ILE A 696 5.97 4.57 -15.70
CA ILE A 696 6.99 4.31 -16.72
C ILE A 696 6.86 2.84 -17.15
N MET A 697 6.35 2.63 -18.37
CA MET A 697 5.92 1.32 -18.84
C MET A 697 6.65 0.92 -20.11
N GLY A 698 7.30 -0.24 -20.09
CA GLY A 698 8.12 -0.72 -21.21
C GLY A 698 7.33 -1.14 -22.44
N CYS A 699 6.03 -1.40 -22.29
CA CYS A 699 5.16 -1.81 -23.40
C CYS A 699 3.69 -1.41 -23.16
N ILE A 700 2.93 -1.37 -24.26
CA ILE A 700 1.51 -1.02 -24.24
C ILE A 700 0.61 -2.08 -23.60
N VAL A 701 1.07 -3.31 -23.34
CA VAL A 701 0.19 -4.45 -23.03
C VAL A 701 -0.50 -4.27 -21.67
N ASN A 702 0.27 -4.14 -20.60
CA ASN A 702 -0.25 -3.88 -19.26
C ASN A 702 -0.16 -2.38 -18.89
N GLY A 703 0.64 -1.59 -19.61
CA GLY A 703 0.98 -0.21 -19.25
C GLY A 703 -0.22 0.70 -18.94
N PRO A 704 -1.19 0.87 -19.87
CA PRO A 704 -2.38 1.71 -19.66
C PRO A 704 -3.29 1.31 -18.51
N GLY A 705 -3.33 0.03 -18.20
CA GLY A 705 -4.09 -0.48 -17.07
C GLY A 705 -3.40 -0.21 -15.73
N GLU A 706 -2.12 -0.59 -15.64
CA GLU A 706 -1.34 -0.51 -14.40
C GLU A 706 -0.98 0.94 -14.01
N MET A 707 -1.13 1.90 -14.93
CA MET A 707 -0.98 3.33 -14.67
C MET A 707 -2.27 4.05 -14.26
N ALA A 708 -3.38 3.33 -14.03
CA ALA A 708 -4.66 3.93 -13.64
C ALA A 708 -4.55 4.91 -12.47
N ASP A 709 -3.63 4.64 -11.53
CA ASP A 709 -3.40 5.43 -10.32
C ASP A 709 -2.31 6.51 -10.49
N ALA A 710 -1.72 6.65 -11.69
CA ALA A 710 -0.69 7.64 -11.97
C ALA A 710 -1.27 8.91 -12.63
N ASP A 711 -0.74 10.08 -12.28
CA ASP A 711 -1.11 11.35 -12.92
C ASP A 711 -0.67 11.37 -14.39
N PHE A 712 0.56 10.92 -14.66
CA PHE A 712 1.17 10.94 -15.98
C PHE A 712 1.75 9.57 -16.35
N GLY A 713 1.75 9.24 -17.63
CA GLY A 713 2.30 7.99 -18.14
C GLY A 713 3.30 8.18 -19.28
N TYR A 714 4.38 7.42 -19.23
CA TYR A 714 5.39 7.26 -20.26
C TYR A 714 5.40 5.80 -20.72
N VAL A 715 4.88 5.52 -21.91
CA VAL A 715 4.65 4.13 -22.36
C VAL A 715 5.30 3.85 -23.71
N GLY A 716 5.99 2.72 -23.80
CA GLY A 716 6.49 2.20 -25.08
C GLY A 716 5.34 1.79 -25.99
N GLY A 717 5.08 2.61 -27.02
CA GLY A 717 4.04 2.34 -28.02
C GLY A 717 4.54 1.45 -29.16
N ALA A 718 5.75 1.72 -29.66
CA ALA A 718 6.44 0.95 -30.69
C ALA A 718 7.97 1.09 -30.52
N PRO A 719 8.81 0.27 -31.17
CA PRO A 719 10.26 0.43 -31.12
C PRO A 719 10.69 1.87 -31.45
N GLY A 720 11.45 2.51 -30.55
CA GLY A 720 11.89 3.90 -30.69
C GLY A 720 10.82 4.98 -30.48
N LYS A 721 9.60 4.59 -30.09
CA LYS A 721 8.42 5.47 -30.03
C LYS A 721 7.67 5.38 -28.69
N ILE A 722 7.36 6.55 -28.15
CA ILE A 722 6.70 6.72 -26.84
C ILE A 722 5.34 7.39 -26.99
N ASP A 723 4.38 6.89 -26.23
CA ASP A 723 3.08 7.49 -26.04
C ASP A 723 3.01 8.10 -24.62
N LEU A 724 2.47 9.31 -24.52
CA LEU A 724 2.31 10.02 -23.24
C LEU A 724 0.84 10.09 -22.83
N TYR A 725 0.61 9.93 -21.53
CA TYR A 725 -0.72 9.80 -20.94
C TYR A 725 -0.93 10.80 -19.81
N VAL A 726 -2.19 11.17 -19.59
CA VAL A 726 -2.69 11.84 -18.38
C VAL A 726 -3.82 10.98 -17.83
N GLY A 727 -3.61 10.41 -16.65
CA GLY A 727 -4.41 9.28 -16.16
C GLY A 727 -4.46 8.15 -17.20
N LYS A 728 -5.67 7.72 -17.56
CA LYS A 728 -5.91 6.66 -18.57
C LYS A 728 -5.90 7.17 -20.03
N ASN A 729 -5.85 8.48 -20.24
CA ASN A 729 -6.03 9.08 -21.57
C ASN A 729 -4.70 9.30 -22.29
N VAL A 730 -4.60 8.80 -23.53
CA VAL A 730 -3.45 9.07 -24.40
C VAL A 730 -3.53 10.51 -24.92
N VAL A 731 -2.53 11.33 -24.64
CA VAL A 731 -2.53 12.76 -25.02
C VAL A 731 -1.58 13.03 -26.20
N LYS A 732 -0.46 12.29 -26.27
CA LYS A 732 0.50 12.37 -27.38
C LYS A 732 0.92 10.97 -27.78
N ARG A 733 1.03 10.70 -29.09
CA ARG A 733 1.39 9.38 -29.64
C ARG A 733 2.64 9.44 -30.50
N GLY A 734 3.41 8.37 -30.51
CA GLY A 734 4.50 8.15 -31.46
C GLY A 734 5.63 9.18 -31.37
N ILE A 735 5.89 9.70 -30.17
CA ILE A 735 6.99 10.65 -29.92
C ILE A 735 8.31 9.88 -30.07
N ALA A 736 9.28 10.46 -30.78
CA ALA A 736 10.63 9.89 -30.82
C ALA A 736 11.22 9.86 -29.40
N MET A 737 11.80 8.73 -29.01
CA MET A 737 12.28 8.49 -27.64
C MET A 737 13.24 9.59 -27.14
N GLU A 738 14.11 10.09 -28.02
CA GLU A 738 15.05 11.19 -27.74
C GLU A 738 14.40 12.50 -27.29
N HIS A 739 13.12 12.72 -27.62
CA HIS A 739 12.35 13.92 -27.26
C HIS A 739 11.24 13.63 -26.25
N ALA A 740 11.02 12.37 -25.88
CA ALA A 740 9.87 11.96 -25.10
C ALA A 740 9.92 12.46 -23.65
N THR A 741 11.10 12.45 -23.02
CA THR A 741 11.30 12.92 -21.65
C THR A 741 11.03 14.42 -21.52
N ASP A 742 11.51 15.24 -22.46
CA ASP A 742 11.23 16.68 -22.45
C ASP A 742 9.75 16.96 -22.77
N ALA A 743 9.14 16.17 -23.65
CA ALA A 743 7.71 16.25 -23.92
C ALA A 743 6.84 15.88 -22.70
N LEU A 744 7.30 14.96 -21.85
CA LEU A 744 6.67 14.62 -20.57
C LEU A 744 6.77 15.79 -19.59
N ILE A 745 7.94 16.42 -19.45
CA ILE A 745 8.11 17.60 -18.58
C ILE A 745 7.20 18.75 -19.02
N GLN A 746 7.13 19.00 -20.33
CA GLN A 746 6.22 20.01 -20.86
C GLN A 746 4.77 19.65 -20.55
N LEU A 747 4.38 18.38 -20.67
CA LEU A 747 3.03 17.92 -20.33
C LEU A 747 2.70 18.16 -18.85
N ILE A 748 3.65 17.92 -17.94
CA ILE A 748 3.49 18.19 -16.50
C ILE A 748 3.31 19.71 -16.24
N LYS A 749 4.11 20.54 -16.92
CA LYS A 749 3.98 22.01 -16.87
C LYS A 749 2.62 22.49 -17.39
N ASP A 750 2.17 21.96 -18.51
CA ASP A 750 0.88 22.31 -19.14
C ASP A 750 -0.31 22.00 -18.22
N HIS A 751 -0.16 21.04 -17.30
CA HIS A 751 -1.18 20.67 -16.31
C HIS A 751 -0.99 21.36 -14.95
N GLY A 752 -0.07 22.33 -14.83
CA GLY A 752 0.14 23.11 -13.61
C GLY A 752 0.67 22.28 -12.43
N ARG A 753 1.29 21.12 -12.69
CA ARG A 753 1.84 20.22 -11.66
C ARG A 753 3.36 20.33 -11.52
N TRP A 754 3.97 21.27 -12.22
CA TRP A 754 5.40 21.56 -12.14
C TRP A 754 5.69 22.59 -11.05
N VAL A 755 6.72 22.32 -10.25
CA VAL A 755 7.32 23.26 -9.30
C VAL A 755 8.79 23.31 -9.66
N ASP A 756 9.36 24.51 -9.83
CA ASP A 756 10.78 24.60 -10.16
C ASP A 756 11.64 24.01 -9.04
N PRO A 757 12.72 23.29 -9.39
CA PRO A 757 13.62 22.76 -8.38
C PRO A 757 14.17 23.90 -7.51
N PRO A 758 14.42 23.65 -6.22
CA PRO A 758 15.07 24.64 -5.36
C PRO A 758 16.37 25.08 -6.04
N ALA A 759 16.66 26.39 -6.03
CA ALA A 759 17.91 26.91 -6.57
C ALA A 759 19.08 26.20 -5.89
N GLU A 760 20.03 25.70 -6.68
CA GLU A 760 21.28 25.13 -6.14
C GLU A 760 21.99 26.24 -5.35
N GLU A 761 22.08 26.08 -4.02
CA GLU A 761 22.88 26.93 -3.13
C GLU A 761 24.30 26.39 -2.97
#